data_AF-A0A349H0B8-F1
#
_entry.id   AF-A0A349H0B8-F1
#
_cell.length_a   1.000
_cell.length_b   1.000
_cell.length_c   1.000
_cell.angle_alpha   90.00
_cell.angle_beta   90.00
_cell.angle_gamma   90.00
#
_symmetry.space_group_name_H-M   'P 1'
#
loop_
_entity.id
_entity.type
_entity.pdbx_description
1 polymer ?
#
loop_
_entity_poly.entity_id
_entity_poly.type
_entity_poly.pdbx_seq_one_letter_code
_entity_poly.pdbx_strand_id
1 'polypeptide(L)'
;MSLNETLDVTPLESPIDVIACGVLAADLKHIVHGRGVDIRLHFLPGGLHASPELLHVELQKMIDLVSQADPPASRIVIGYGVCGRGTVNLKARGIPLVIPRVHDCIALFLGSDAEYHRQFAAHPGTYYLSAGWVEEKGDGGPRRNMGSDASAHPLYTTYEQLSEAYGADNADYIQAFMQSWTRNYTRSAFIDTGIGKQKSRYADQAREMAGRFGWEYAHLAGTHDLLTEALTTTRTTEAILVVPPGAVTCYDAIRRRLDCSATVTATPRADGRVDGRSTLAGGGGEPCVCATMQRHGIGLGIDAGGTYTDAVLYDFDRQEVLCKAKALTTHWDYSKGIREALDGLDPVTLKRVSITALSTTVATNAIVENRGQTVGLLVMPPCGWQDPEGFRHAPLAVIRGQLEIDGTEIEPVDAVQVRAVCQDLIQRQGVTAFAVGGYAAHANPSHELQVKSIIRESTAMSVTCSHELSSALHYRVRAETAALNARIIPCLESLLTRVTDALDAKGVAGPVMVVRSDGSFMKLSAALERPLETMLSGPAASAAGAGWLAQTGDALVADIGGTTTDTATLCGGRVRMNPEGASIGGWQTHIRALDLQTVGLGGDSHVHFRDTRILIGPERVAPICWLSATRQGTGDALAWVESRAQSPGISSADMTLFTCSGKTIPAFLSDIEMKIVALLQARPYSLTELAVALQKPHPSMVPIKRLVSEHVVQRCGFTPTDALHAAGRLDLWDRAASIRAARILAVRFQQDAVDWVSQVLTLFERTLALEILKKKLSEQTPIKALDSQPLAQAMLDRILDQEVRGGFGLTVSFQHPVIGIGAPAACFVPDACLRINARAVIPPHADVANAVGAIIGSIAIRHDVRITPDEIGCMHLSGVPDAPVYKSIEAATANAHAWLHRHLEQLSVRAGCRVPAITISLCDRTAADADGNPVFLGRVLEGQAIGVPDL
;
A
#
# COMPACT_ATOMS: atom_id res chain seq x y z
N MET A 1 2.68 82.43 26.26
CA MET A 1 2.72 81.24 27.12
C MET A 1 2.31 80.05 26.28
N SER A 2 3.22 79.08 26.18
CA SER A 2 3.17 77.79 25.49
C SER A 2 1.90 76.98 25.83
N LEU A 3 1.23 76.37 24.85
CA LEU A 3 1.51 75.04 24.28
C LEU A 3 1.59 73.94 25.35
N ASN A 4 0.50 73.17 25.44
CA ASN A 4 0.52 71.76 25.82
C ASN A 4 -0.50 71.04 24.93
N GLU A 5 -0.02 70.60 23.76
CA GLU A 5 -0.64 69.54 22.96
C GLU A 5 -0.58 68.25 23.78
N THR A 6 -1.74 67.66 24.05
CA THR A 6 -1.83 66.28 24.53
C THR A 6 -2.29 65.43 23.36
N LEU A 7 -1.40 64.51 23.00
CA LEU A 7 -1.45 63.51 21.94
C LEU A 7 -2.84 62.88 21.74
N ASP A 8 -3.32 63.00 20.51
CA ASP A 8 -4.44 62.25 19.94
C ASP A 8 -3.96 60.81 19.70
N VAL A 9 -4.43 59.86 20.51
CA VAL A 9 -4.13 58.43 20.36
C VAL A 9 -5.14 57.84 19.37
N THR A 10 -4.72 57.73 18.11
CA THR A 10 -5.40 56.94 17.09
C THR A 10 -5.60 55.49 17.58
N PRO A 11 -6.74 54.83 17.28
CA PRO A 11 -6.97 53.47 17.71
C PRO A 11 -5.97 52.52 17.02
N LEU A 12 -5.19 51.79 17.80
CA LEU A 12 -4.26 50.75 17.33
C LEU A 12 -5.04 49.71 16.51
N GLU A 13 -4.66 49.53 15.24
CA GLU A 13 -5.19 48.48 14.37
C GLU A 13 -4.99 47.10 15.03
N SER A 14 -5.96 46.20 14.92
CA SER A 14 -5.86 44.84 15.45
C SER A 14 -4.62 44.12 14.91
N PRO A 15 -3.90 43.34 15.75
CA PRO A 15 -2.57 42.81 15.41
C PRO A 15 -2.59 41.91 14.16
N ILE A 16 -1.45 41.73 13.50
CA ILE A 16 -1.27 40.76 12.41
C ILE A 16 -0.44 39.59 12.93
N ASP A 17 -0.90 38.36 12.73
CA ASP A 17 -0.08 37.18 12.98
C ASP A 17 0.68 36.79 11.70
N VAL A 18 1.94 36.41 11.82
CA VAL A 18 2.75 35.87 10.73
C VAL A 18 3.24 34.49 11.10
N ILE A 19 2.91 33.47 10.32
CA ILE A 19 3.42 32.10 10.47
C ILE A 19 4.38 31.82 9.33
N ALA A 20 5.67 31.69 9.61
CA ALA A 20 6.70 31.58 8.58
C ALA A 20 7.76 30.50 8.89
N CYS A 21 8.53 30.12 7.87
CA CYS A 21 9.72 29.30 8.03
C CYS A 21 10.77 30.02 8.89
N GLY A 22 11.46 29.32 9.79
CA GLY A 22 12.56 29.88 10.59
C GLY A 22 13.66 30.53 9.75
N VAL A 23 13.87 30.07 8.51
CA VAL A 23 14.79 30.67 7.53
C VAL A 23 14.42 32.11 7.15
N LEU A 24 13.15 32.52 7.29
CA LEU A 24 12.69 33.90 7.05
C LEU A 24 12.79 34.80 8.28
N ALA A 25 13.25 34.29 9.43
CA ALA A 25 13.18 35.01 10.69
C ALA A 25 14.02 36.29 10.70
N ALA A 26 15.20 36.27 10.08
CA ALA A 26 16.06 37.45 9.97
C ALA A 26 15.38 38.56 9.15
N ASP A 27 14.82 38.19 7.98
CA ASP A 27 14.13 39.11 7.07
C ASP A 27 12.86 39.69 7.70
N LEU A 28 11.99 38.84 8.27
CA LEU A 28 10.73 39.30 8.88
C LEU A 28 10.97 40.19 10.11
N LYS A 29 11.94 39.85 10.97
CA LYS A 29 12.29 40.73 12.12
C LYS A 29 12.81 42.08 11.65
N HIS A 30 13.55 42.13 10.53
CA HIS A 30 14.03 43.38 9.95
C HIS A 30 12.88 44.22 9.38
N ILE A 31 11.98 43.63 8.60
CA ILE A 31 10.84 44.32 7.97
C ILE A 31 9.87 44.89 9.01
N VAL A 32 9.67 44.17 10.13
CA VAL A 32 8.78 44.59 11.23
C VAL A 32 9.41 45.71 12.07
N HIS A 33 10.74 45.78 12.16
CA HIS A 33 11.45 46.82 12.90
C HIS A 33 11.43 48.17 12.15
N GLY A 34 10.40 48.98 12.39
CA GLY A 34 10.26 50.32 11.79
C GLY A 34 8.88 50.64 11.23
N ARG A 35 7.90 49.74 11.36
CA ARG A 35 6.52 49.97 10.93
C ARG A 35 5.60 50.01 12.15
N GLY A 36 4.75 51.04 12.25
CA GLY A 36 3.82 51.25 13.37
C GLY A 36 2.63 50.28 13.42
N VAL A 37 2.82 49.01 13.07
CA VAL A 37 1.80 47.95 13.03
C VAL A 37 2.16 46.88 14.05
N ASP A 38 1.20 46.47 14.88
CA ASP A 38 1.41 45.41 15.87
C ASP A 38 1.45 44.03 15.16
N ILE A 39 2.62 43.39 15.12
CA ILE A 39 2.86 42.14 14.37
C ILE A 39 3.42 41.07 15.32
N ARG A 40 2.72 39.93 15.39
CA ARG A 40 3.12 38.74 16.15
C ARG A 40 3.77 37.72 15.21
N LEU A 41 5.04 37.42 15.43
CA LEU A 41 5.82 36.51 14.58
C LEU A 41 5.89 35.10 15.18
N HIS A 42 5.49 34.10 14.40
CA HIS A 42 5.50 32.68 14.74
C HIS A 42 6.35 31.92 13.73
N PHE A 43 7.43 31.29 14.18
CA PHE A 43 8.36 30.57 13.31
C PHE A 43 8.24 29.06 13.49
N LEU A 44 8.03 28.35 12.37
CA LEU A 44 8.12 26.90 12.30
C LEU A 44 9.57 26.46 11.96
N PRO A 45 10.01 25.26 12.37
CA PRO A 45 11.36 24.77 12.08
C PRO A 45 11.72 24.82 10.58
N GLY A 46 12.92 25.32 10.25
CA GLY A 46 13.35 25.37 8.85
C GLY A 46 13.57 23.99 8.22
N GLY A 47 12.94 23.71 7.09
CA GLY A 47 13.10 22.46 6.33
C GLY A 47 11.82 21.63 6.15
N LEU A 48 10.71 22.05 6.75
CA LEU A 48 9.41 21.38 6.60
C LEU A 48 8.91 21.30 5.15
N HIS A 49 9.38 22.16 4.24
CA HIS A 49 9.03 22.08 2.81
C HIS A 49 9.47 20.77 2.14
N ALA A 50 10.44 20.04 2.72
CA ALA A 50 10.85 18.72 2.23
C ALA A 50 9.85 17.60 2.60
N SER A 51 8.84 17.90 3.42
CA SER A 51 7.78 16.99 3.82
C SER A 51 6.43 17.72 3.78
N PRO A 52 5.84 17.92 2.58
CA PRO A 52 4.64 18.75 2.40
C PRO A 52 3.44 18.37 3.28
N GLU A 53 3.26 17.09 3.56
CA GLU A 53 2.21 16.60 4.48
C GLU A 53 2.43 17.09 5.92
N LEU A 54 3.67 17.03 6.42
CA LEU A 54 4.02 17.51 7.75
C LEU A 54 3.94 19.05 7.82
N LEU A 55 4.38 19.74 6.76
CA LEU A 55 4.22 21.19 6.64
C LEU A 55 2.74 21.60 6.73
N HIS A 56 1.85 20.89 6.03
CA HIS A 56 0.42 21.15 6.07
C HIS A 56 -0.14 21.02 7.50
N VAL A 57 0.19 19.92 8.18
CA VAL A 57 -0.28 19.64 9.55
C VAL A 57 0.19 20.73 10.52
N GLU A 58 1.48 21.08 10.51
CA GLU A 58 2.03 22.10 11.42
C GLU A 58 1.51 23.50 11.11
N LEU A 59 1.32 23.85 9.83
CA LEU A 59 0.70 25.12 9.44
C LEU A 59 -0.76 25.20 9.92
N GLN A 60 -1.57 24.16 9.68
CA GLN A 60 -2.97 24.19 10.11
C GLN A 60 -3.09 24.24 11.64
N LYS A 61 -2.23 23.51 12.36
CA LYS A 61 -2.17 23.55 13.82
C LYS A 61 -1.83 24.94 14.35
N MET A 62 -0.86 25.62 13.74
CA MET A 62 -0.52 27.00 14.12
C MET A 62 -1.62 27.99 13.75
N ILE A 63 -2.25 27.85 12.58
CA ILE A 63 -3.42 28.65 12.19
C ILE A 63 -4.53 28.49 13.23
N ASP A 64 -4.83 27.26 13.64
CA ASP A 64 -5.87 26.96 14.62
C ASP A 64 -5.55 27.55 16.00
N LEU A 65 -4.28 27.55 16.40
CA LEU A 65 -3.80 28.14 17.65
C LEU A 65 -3.91 29.67 17.64
N VAL A 66 -3.34 30.34 16.63
CA VAL A 66 -3.35 31.82 16.57
C VAL A 66 -4.74 32.40 16.31
N SER A 67 -5.62 31.62 15.67
CA SER A 67 -7.03 31.99 15.47
C SER A 67 -7.83 32.10 16.78
N GLN A 68 -7.30 31.59 17.90
CA GLN A 68 -7.92 31.64 19.22
C GLN A 68 -7.28 32.72 20.14
N ALA A 69 -6.31 33.48 19.64
CA ALA A 69 -5.63 34.50 20.43
C ALA A 69 -6.53 35.70 20.76
N ASP A 70 -6.34 36.28 21.95
CA ASP A 70 -7.01 37.50 22.41
C ASP A 70 -5.98 38.62 22.68
N PRO A 71 -6.05 39.78 22.01
CA PRO A 71 -7.02 40.14 20.98
C PRO A 71 -6.81 39.35 19.67
N PRO A 72 -7.90 39.12 18.89
CA PRO A 72 -7.82 38.41 17.61
C PRO A 72 -7.03 39.24 16.59
N ALA A 73 -6.27 38.54 15.74
CA ALA A 73 -5.57 39.21 14.66
C ALA A 73 -6.54 39.65 13.56
N SER A 74 -6.20 40.75 12.87
CA SER A 74 -6.91 41.20 11.67
C SER A 74 -6.71 40.25 10.48
N ARG A 75 -5.55 39.60 10.38
CA ARG A 75 -5.18 38.61 9.36
C ARG A 75 -4.00 37.75 9.81
N ILE A 76 -3.86 36.57 9.21
CA ILE A 76 -2.73 35.66 9.41
C ILE A 76 -1.93 35.56 8.09
N VAL A 77 -0.69 36.02 8.08
CA VAL A 77 0.21 35.96 6.92
C VAL A 77 1.03 34.67 6.96
N ILE A 78 1.01 33.90 5.88
CA ILE A 78 1.74 32.64 5.74
C ILE A 78 3.02 32.89 4.94
N GLY A 79 4.18 32.77 5.58
CA GLY A 79 5.51 32.91 4.98
C GLY A 79 5.98 31.64 4.26
N TYR A 80 5.16 31.09 3.37
CA TYR A 80 5.45 29.93 2.53
C TYR A 80 4.82 30.11 1.14
N GLY A 81 5.46 29.56 0.11
CA GLY A 81 4.86 29.38 -1.22
C GLY A 81 4.01 28.11 -1.31
N VAL A 82 3.82 27.58 -2.52
CA VAL A 82 3.14 26.29 -2.77
C VAL A 82 3.91 25.14 -2.12
N CYS A 83 5.25 25.20 -2.15
CA CYS A 83 6.21 24.37 -1.38
C CYS A 83 5.77 22.89 -1.27
N GLY A 84 5.69 22.22 -2.44
CA GLY A 84 5.30 20.82 -2.59
C GLY A 84 3.81 20.52 -2.39
N ARG A 85 2.96 21.55 -2.47
CA ARG A 85 1.51 21.56 -2.12
C ARG A 85 1.21 21.51 -0.62
N GLY A 86 2.21 21.73 0.25
CA GLY A 86 1.99 21.74 1.70
C GLY A 86 1.09 22.88 2.19
N THR A 87 0.94 23.94 1.40
CA THR A 87 0.03 25.06 1.68
C THR A 87 -1.35 24.93 1.04
N VAL A 88 -1.65 23.80 0.38
CA VAL A 88 -2.97 23.49 -0.20
C VAL A 88 -3.87 22.90 0.88
N ASN A 89 -5.17 23.17 0.82
CA ASN A 89 -6.21 22.78 1.79
C ASN A 89 -6.08 23.41 3.19
N LEU A 90 -5.30 24.48 3.35
CA LEU A 90 -5.27 25.24 4.61
C LEU A 90 -6.60 25.97 4.80
N LYS A 91 -7.24 25.74 5.93
CA LYS A 91 -8.54 26.32 6.28
C LYS A 91 -8.35 27.61 7.05
N ALA A 92 -8.81 28.71 6.45
CA ALA A 92 -9.01 29.97 7.16
C ALA A 92 -10.14 29.78 8.18
N ARG A 93 -9.87 30.03 9.47
CA ARG A 93 -10.87 29.93 10.54
C ARG A 93 -11.72 31.20 10.58
N GLY A 94 -11.83 31.84 11.74
CA GLY A 94 -12.49 33.14 11.89
C GLY A 94 -11.65 34.32 11.36
N ILE A 95 -10.38 34.09 11.03
CA ILE A 95 -9.42 35.12 10.60
C ILE A 95 -8.97 34.82 9.16
N PRO A 96 -8.89 35.82 8.26
CA PRO A 96 -8.43 35.62 6.89
C PRO A 96 -6.94 35.23 6.84
N LEU A 97 -6.57 34.40 5.86
CA LEU A 97 -5.17 34.07 5.58
C LEU A 97 -4.62 34.92 4.43
N VAL A 98 -3.36 35.29 4.47
CA VAL A 98 -2.65 35.98 3.38
C VAL A 98 -1.43 35.14 2.99
N ILE A 99 -1.38 34.68 1.74
CA ILE A 99 -0.38 33.70 1.29
C ILE A 99 0.23 34.14 -0.05
N PRO A 100 1.57 34.18 -0.19
CA PRO A 100 2.23 34.42 -1.47
C PRO A 100 1.88 33.35 -2.52
N ARG A 101 1.52 33.77 -3.74
CA ARG A 101 1.18 32.91 -4.88
C ARG A 101 2.42 32.45 -5.65
N VAL A 102 3.45 32.02 -4.92
CA VAL A 102 4.75 31.64 -5.49
C VAL A 102 4.96 30.13 -5.41
N HIS A 103 5.58 29.54 -6.42
CA HIS A 103 5.78 28.09 -6.45
C HIS A 103 6.83 27.64 -5.42
N ASP A 104 7.91 28.41 -5.32
CA ASP A 104 9.06 28.15 -4.45
C ASP A 104 9.25 29.28 -3.43
N CYS A 105 9.55 28.88 -2.19
CA CYS A 105 9.81 29.76 -1.08
C CYS A 105 11.06 30.67 -1.32
N ILE A 106 11.96 30.35 -2.26
CA ILE A 106 13.08 31.22 -2.69
C ILE A 106 12.61 32.54 -3.31
N ALA A 107 11.44 32.55 -3.98
CA ALA A 107 10.87 33.76 -4.56
C ALA A 107 10.62 34.86 -3.51
N LEU A 108 10.42 34.49 -2.24
CA LEU A 108 10.23 35.42 -1.12
C LEU A 108 11.48 36.26 -0.83
N PHE A 109 12.68 35.73 -1.14
CA PHE A 109 13.95 36.43 -0.96
C PHE A 109 14.36 37.20 -2.23
N LEU A 110 13.93 36.75 -3.39
CA LEU A 110 14.18 37.40 -4.69
C LEU A 110 13.16 38.50 -5.01
N GLY A 111 12.06 38.59 -4.25
CA GLY A 111 11.05 39.64 -4.38
C GLY A 111 9.93 39.38 -5.38
N SER A 112 10.03 38.35 -6.21
CA SER A 112 8.94 37.95 -7.11
C SER A 112 9.10 36.52 -7.62
N ASP A 113 7.99 35.89 -8.01
CA ASP A 113 7.99 34.58 -8.67
C ASP A 113 8.66 34.63 -10.05
N ALA A 114 8.49 35.74 -10.78
CA ALA A 114 9.14 35.97 -12.07
C ALA A 114 10.68 35.98 -11.96
N GLU A 115 11.22 36.59 -10.89
CA GLU A 115 12.66 36.61 -10.65
C GLU A 115 13.23 35.22 -10.36
N TYR A 116 12.52 34.45 -9.53
CA TYR A 116 12.88 33.05 -9.28
C TYR A 116 12.90 32.24 -10.57
N HIS A 117 11.87 32.33 -11.41
CA HIS A 117 11.81 31.60 -12.67
C HIS A 117 12.94 32.03 -13.62
N ARG A 118 13.31 33.31 -13.65
CA ARG A 118 14.46 33.81 -14.42
C ARG A 118 15.77 33.19 -13.94
N GLN A 119 16.00 33.11 -12.63
CA GLN A 119 17.20 32.47 -12.07
C GLN A 119 17.22 30.95 -12.31
N PHE A 120 16.07 30.29 -12.13
CA PHE A 120 15.92 28.86 -12.33
C PHE A 120 16.10 28.45 -13.79
N ALA A 121 15.53 29.20 -14.74
CA ALA A 121 15.68 28.94 -16.17
C ALA A 121 17.13 29.10 -16.64
N ALA A 122 17.84 30.10 -16.11
CA ALA A 122 19.25 30.31 -16.44
C ALA A 122 20.17 29.27 -15.78
N HIS A 123 19.87 28.85 -14.55
CA HIS A 123 20.72 27.94 -13.76
C HIS A 123 19.87 27.02 -12.86
N PRO A 124 19.28 25.94 -13.41
CA PRO A 124 18.35 25.08 -12.68
C PRO A 124 19.00 24.33 -11.51
N GLY A 125 20.30 24.04 -11.60
CA GLY A 125 21.11 23.42 -10.55
C GLY A 125 21.64 24.40 -9.50
N THR A 126 20.86 25.42 -9.11
CA THR A 126 21.31 26.42 -8.11
C THR A 126 20.89 26.02 -6.70
N TYR A 127 21.87 25.92 -5.79
CA TYR A 127 21.66 25.83 -4.36
C TYR A 127 21.66 27.24 -3.76
N TYR A 128 20.50 27.70 -3.26
CA TYR A 128 20.34 29.05 -2.74
C TYR A 128 20.62 29.14 -1.22
N LEU A 129 21.32 30.18 -0.80
CA LEU A 129 21.57 30.53 0.59
C LEU A 129 21.09 31.95 0.87
N SER A 130 20.51 32.17 2.05
CA SER A 130 20.18 33.49 2.59
C SER A 130 20.79 33.64 3.98
N ALA A 131 20.84 34.87 4.50
CA ALA A 131 21.31 35.13 5.86
C ALA A 131 20.56 34.27 6.91
N GLY A 132 19.23 34.20 6.82
CA GLY A 132 18.42 33.40 7.72
C GLY A 132 18.64 31.88 7.55
N TRP A 133 19.04 31.40 6.36
CA TRP A 133 19.40 30.00 6.18
C TRP A 133 20.67 29.65 6.96
N VAL A 134 21.67 30.53 6.91
CA VAL A 134 22.92 30.38 7.66
C VAL A 134 22.68 30.46 9.16
N GLU A 135 21.85 31.40 9.61
CA GLU A 135 21.53 31.58 11.03
C GLU A 135 20.72 30.40 11.61
N GLU A 136 19.74 29.89 10.86
CA GLU A 136 18.90 28.77 11.27
C GLU A 136 19.66 27.42 11.27
N LYS A 137 20.63 27.23 10.37
CA LYS A 137 21.40 25.98 10.24
C LYS A 137 22.76 26.00 10.96
N GLY A 138 23.29 27.18 11.28
CA GLY A 138 24.60 27.40 11.90
C GLY A 138 25.79 27.16 10.96
N ASP A 139 27.02 27.31 11.49
CA ASP A 139 28.30 27.13 10.76
C ASP A 139 28.55 25.70 10.23
N GLY A 140 27.65 24.76 10.51
CA GLY A 140 27.81 23.34 10.16
C GLY A 140 27.15 22.90 8.85
N GLY A 141 26.48 23.80 8.10
CA GLY A 141 25.72 23.41 6.92
C GLY A 141 24.74 22.26 7.21
N PRO A 142 24.48 21.29 6.30
CA PRO A 142 23.50 20.21 6.49
C PRO A 142 23.78 19.24 7.66
N ARG A 143 24.66 19.56 8.62
CA ARG A 143 24.91 18.81 9.85
C ARG A 143 23.82 18.93 10.93
N ARG A 144 22.91 19.92 10.86
CA ARG A 144 21.96 20.18 11.96
C ARG A 144 20.50 19.89 11.67
N ASN A 145 20.13 19.63 10.42
CA ASN A 145 18.72 19.53 10.04
C ASN A 145 18.11 18.13 10.09
N MET A 146 18.74 17.23 10.82
CA MET A 146 18.17 15.95 11.21
C MET A 146 18.27 15.80 12.71
N GLY A 147 17.23 16.25 13.42
CA GLY A 147 16.90 15.86 14.79
C GLY A 147 17.93 16.22 15.87
N SER A 148 17.44 16.72 16.99
CA SER A 148 18.21 16.84 18.23
C SER A 148 18.52 15.46 18.82
N ASP A 149 19.48 14.74 18.23
CA ASP A 149 20.27 13.69 18.92
C ASP A 149 21.50 13.34 18.05
N ALA A 150 22.49 14.24 18.02
CA ALA A 150 23.66 14.11 17.14
C ALA A 150 24.59 12.92 17.47
N SER A 151 24.31 12.19 18.55
CA SER A 151 25.05 10.98 18.95
C SER A 151 24.37 9.65 18.61
N ALA A 152 23.16 9.65 18.02
CA ALA A 152 22.36 8.43 17.87
C ALA A 152 21.97 8.03 16.43
N HIS A 153 22.38 8.78 15.38
CA HIS A 153 21.99 8.48 13.99
C HIS A 153 23.18 7.99 13.12
N PRO A 154 23.05 6.93 12.29
CA PRO A 154 24.15 6.32 11.51
C PRO A 154 24.73 7.19 10.37
N LEU A 155 24.34 8.47 10.31
CA LEU A 155 24.66 9.38 9.20
C LEU A 155 25.88 10.26 9.47
N TYR A 156 26.50 10.14 10.65
CA TYR A 156 27.68 10.93 11.06
C TYR A 156 28.90 10.05 11.34
N THR A 157 28.95 8.89 10.71
CA THR A 157 30.02 7.90 10.83
C THR A 157 31.12 8.28 9.83
N THR A 158 32.37 8.43 10.30
CA THR A 158 33.50 8.74 9.40
C THR A 158 33.71 7.58 8.42
N TYR A 159 34.34 7.84 7.26
CA TYR A 159 34.65 6.77 6.30
C TYR A 159 35.38 5.59 6.96
N GLU A 160 36.32 5.89 7.87
CA GLU A 160 37.03 4.89 8.67
C GLU A 160 36.08 4.05 9.51
N GLN A 161 35.12 4.65 10.21
CA GLN A 161 34.13 3.94 11.01
C GLN A 161 33.12 3.15 10.15
N LEU A 162 32.74 3.66 8.97
CA LEU A 162 31.89 2.95 8.02
C LEU A 162 32.62 1.75 7.41
N SER A 163 33.91 1.90 7.11
CA SER A 163 34.76 0.85 6.57
C SER A 163 35.02 -0.24 7.61
N GLU A 164 35.18 0.13 8.89
CA GLU A 164 35.34 -0.82 10.00
C GLU A 164 34.05 -1.60 10.29
N ALA A 165 32.88 -0.94 10.21
CA ALA A 165 31.58 -1.55 10.50
C ALA A 165 30.99 -2.36 9.33
N TYR A 166 31.22 -1.92 8.09
CA TYR A 166 30.54 -2.45 6.91
C TYR A 166 31.47 -2.89 5.76
N GLY A 167 32.79 -2.68 5.89
CA GLY A 167 33.78 -2.95 4.84
C GLY A 167 33.93 -1.78 3.86
N ALA A 168 35.11 -1.68 3.23
CA ALA A 168 35.48 -0.55 2.37
C ALA A 168 34.52 -0.31 1.21
N ASP A 169 34.10 -1.36 0.49
CA ASP A 169 33.18 -1.25 -0.65
C ASP A 169 31.80 -0.69 -0.24
N ASN A 170 31.31 -1.08 0.95
CA ASN A 170 30.05 -0.56 1.47
C ASN A 170 30.20 0.85 2.03
N ALA A 171 31.35 1.19 2.61
CA ALA A 171 31.66 2.55 3.04
C ALA A 171 31.68 3.51 1.84
N ASP A 172 32.27 3.08 0.72
CA ASP A 172 32.27 3.81 -0.55
C ASP A 172 30.84 4.01 -1.08
N TYR A 173 30.03 2.94 -1.09
CA TYR A 173 28.63 3.01 -1.52
C TYR A 173 27.79 3.95 -0.62
N ILE A 174 27.94 3.84 0.69
CA ILE A 174 27.22 4.68 1.67
C ILE A 174 27.65 6.15 1.50
N GLN A 175 28.93 6.41 1.30
CA GLN A 175 29.44 7.76 1.07
C GLN A 175 28.95 8.33 -0.27
N ALA A 176 28.96 7.52 -1.34
CA ALA A 176 28.43 7.91 -2.64
C ALA A 176 26.91 8.17 -2.60
N PHE A 177 26.17 7.40 -1.81
CA PHE A 177 24.75 7.61 -1.54
C PHE A 177 24.51 8.90 -0.75
N MET A 178 25.27 9.15 0.32
CA MET A 178 25.18 10.37 1.13
C MET A 178 25.55 11.65 0.36
N GLN A 179 26.40 11.54 -0.67
CA GLN A 179 26.78 12.64 -1.55
C GLN A 179 25.91 12.73 -2.82
N SER A 180 24.94 11.83 -3.03
CA SER A 180 24.14 11.80 -4.26
C SER A 180 23.35 13.09 -4.53
N TRP A 181 22.95 13.81 -3.47
CA TRP A 181 22.22 15.08 -3.58
C TRP A 181 23.03 16.19 -4.27
N THR A 182 24.37 16.11 -4.26
CA THR A 182 25.24 17.13 -4.89
C THR A 182 25.29 17.04 -6.41
N ARG A 183 24.87 15.91 -7.00
CA ARG A 183 24.98 15.63 -8.45
C ARG A 183 24.10 16.53 -9.32
N ASN A 184 23.01 17.04 -8.75
CA ASN A 184 22.02 17.86 -9.46
C ASN A 184 22.28 19.37 -9.31
N TYR A 185 23.28 19.77 -8.53
CA TYR A 185 23.66 21.16 -8.33
C TYR A 185 24.97 21.46 -9.05
N THR A 186 25.04 22.64 -9.65
CA THR A 186 26.20 23.16 -10.38
C THR A 186 26.60 24.56 -9.92
N ARG A 187 25.75 25.22 -9.11
CA ARG A 187 25.94 26.59 -8.64
C ARG A 187 25.48 26.75 -7.19
N SER A 188 26.23 27.50 -6.39
CA SER A 188 25.87 27.95 -5.04
C SER A 188 25.66 29.45 -5.08
N ALA A 189 24.46 29.93 -4.75
CA ALA A 189 24.09 31.34 -4.86
C ALA A 189 23.69 31.93 -3.50
N PHE A 190 24.38 32.99 -3.07
CA PHE A 190 23.98 33.77 -1.91
C PHE A 190 23.02 34.90 -2.34
N ILE A 191 21.83 34.94 -1.73
CA ILE A 191 20.83 36.00 -1.93
C ILE A 191 21.02 37.06 -0.83
N ASP A 192 21.51 38.24 -1.22
CA ASP A 192 21.69 39.37 -0.31
C ASP A 192 20.43 40.25 -0.31
N THR A 193 19.59 40.08 0.70
CA THR A 193 18.40 40.92 0.95
C THR A 193 18.73 42.19 1.76
N GLY A 194 20.01 42.48 1.98
CA GLY A 194 20.45 43.68 2.68
C GLY A 194 20.60 43.54 4.20
N ILE A 195 20.30 42.38 4.78
CA ILE A 195 20.21 42.15 6.24
C ILE A 195 21.41 41.39 6.82
N GLY A 196 21.57 41.51 8.15
CA GLY A 196 22.57 40.78 8.92
C GLY A 196 23.86 41.58 9.17
N LYS A 197 24.37 41.52 10.40
CA LYS A 197 25.58 42.28 10.83
C LYS A 197 26.89 41.71 10.24
N GLN A 198 26.85 40.56 9.58
CA GLN A 198 28.01 39.80 9.08
C GLN A 198 27.83 39.36 7.61
N LYS A 199 27.47 40.29 6.71
CA LYS A 199 27.22 39.99 5.28
C LYS A 199 28.36 39.23 4.59
N SER A 200 29.61 39.56 4.93
CA SER A 200 30.79 38.85 4.40
C SER A 200 30.77 37.35 4.76
N ARG A 201 30.41 37.01 6.00
CA ARG A 201 30.36 35.62 6.49
C ARG A 201 29.37 34.76 5.71
N TYR A 202 28.18 35.29 5.39
CA TYR A 202 27.15 34.53 4.68
C TYR A 202 27.52 34.29 3.21
N ALA A 203 28.09 35.30 2.56
CA ALA A 203 28.66 35.15 1.22
C ALA A 203 29.85 34.16 1.21
N ASP A 204 30.71 34.19 2.23
CA ASP A 204 31.85 33.28 2.36
C ASP A 204 31.42 31.82 2.49
N GLN A 205 30.32 31.53 3.20
CA GLN A 205 29.81 30.16 3.31
C GLN A 205 29.30 29.61 1.97
N ALA A 206 28.63 30.46 1.17
CA ALA A 206 28.21 30.09 -0.17
C ALA A 206 29.42 29.84 -1.10
N ARG A 207 30.50 30.62 -0.95
CA ARG A 207 31.79 30.41 -1.66
C ARG A 207 32.49 29.13 -1.23
N GLU A 208 32.53 28.85 0.07
CA GLU A 208 33.14 27.63 0.60
C GLU A 208 32.39 26.39 0.09
N MET A 209 31.06 26.43 0.09
CA MET A 209 30.24 25.35 -0.46
C MET A 209 30.48 25.17 -1.96
N ALA A 210 30.62 26.26 -2.71
CA ALA A 210 30.97 26.22 -4.13
C ALA A 210 32.34 25.54 -4.34
N GLY A 211 33.36 25.97 -3.60
CA GLY A 211 34.71 25.40 -3.68
C GLY A 211 34.77 23.93 -3.27
N ARG A 212 34.03 23.53 -2.22
CA ARG A 212 34.01 22.16 -1.71
C ARG A 212 33.41 21.16 -2.70
N PHE A 213 32.39 21.56 -3.46
CA PHE A 213 31.68 20.67 -4.38
C PHE A 213 31.99 20.94 -5.86
N GLY A 214 32.91 21.86 -6.16
CA GLY A 214 33.27 22.22 -7.53
C GLY A 214 32.16 22.97 -8.28
N TRP A 215 31.31 23.70 -7.57
CA TRP A 215 30.23 24.49 -8.15
C TRP A 215 30.66 25.94 -8.42
N GLU A 216 29.90 26.62 -9.27
CA GLU A 216 30.05 28.06 -9.48
C GLU A 216 29.49 28.84 -8.30
N TYR A 217 30.15 29.93 -7.88
CA TYR A 217 29.61 30.85 -6.88
C TYR A 217 28.90 32.03 -7.54
N ALA A 218 27.70 32.36 -7.07
CA ALA A 218 26.95 33.54 -7.49
C ALA A 218 26.51 34.40 -6.30
N HIS A 219 26.52 35.72 -6.49
CA HIS A 219 25.96 36.69 -5.53
C HIS A 219 24.74 37.35 -6.17
N LEU A 220 23.55 37.09 -5.63
CA LEU A 220 22.28 37.57 -6.14
C LEU A 220 21.77 38.72 -5.27
N ALA A 221 21.26 39.78 -5.90
CA ALA A 221 20.54 40.83 -5.18
C ALA A 221 19.13 40.34 -4.83
N GLY A 222 18.78 40.35 -3.55
CA GLY A 222 17.44 40.05 -3.03
C GLY A 222 16.70 41.31 -2.62
N THR A 223 15.40 41.18 -2.36
CA THR A 223 14.53 42.27 -1.87
C THR A 223 13.40 41.71 -1.01
N HIS A 224 12.82 42.56 -0.15
CA HIS A 224 11.69 42.21 0.73
C HIS A 224 10.33 42.62 0.15
N ASP A 225 10.26 43.00 -1.13
CA ASP A 225 9.04 43.55 -1.73
C ASP A 225 7.84 42.61 -1.59
N LEU A 226 8.02 41.32 -1.89
CA LEU A 226 6.94 40.33 -1.80
C LEU A 226 6.48 40.08 -0.35
N LEU A 227 7.42 40.05 0.61
CA LEU A 227 7.09 39.94 2.04
C LEU A 227 6.40 41.20 2.55
N THR A 228 6.84 42.37 2.07
CA THR A 228 6.22 43.66 2.37
C THR A 228 4.79 43.73 1.83
N GLU A 229 4.56 43.25 0.61
CA GLU A 229 3.23 43.16 0.01
C GLU A 229 2.33 42.20 0.80
N ALA A 230 2.83 41.03 1.17
CA ALA A 230 2.10 40.06 2.00
C ALA A 230 1.67 40.64 3.36
N LEU A 231 2.53 41.46 3.98
CA LEU A 231 2.24 42.10 5.26
C LEU A 231 1.26 43.26 5.15
N THR A 232 1.19 43.96 4.02
CA THR A 232 0.41 45.20 3.87
C THR A 232 -0.90 45.03 3.12
N THR A 233 -0.98 44.04 2.22
CA THR A 233 -2.16 43.86 1.39
C THR A 233 -3.34 43.30 2.18
N THR A 234 -4.54 43.76 1.83
CA THR A 234 -5.82 43.28 2.40
C THR A 234 -6.72 42.67 1.33
N ARG A 235 -6.27 42.62 0.08
CA ARG A 235 -6.98 42.06 -1.07
C ARG A 235 -6.06 41.18 -1.89
N THR A 236 -6.63 40.18 -2.56
CA THR A 236 -5.90 39.32 -3.49
C THR A 236 -5.31 40.15 -4.63
N THR A 237 -4.00 40.00 -4.86
CA THR A 237 -3.25 40.55 -5.98
C THR A 237 -2.78 39.42 -6.90
N GLU A 238 -1.99 39.76 -7.92
CA GLU A 238 -1.33 38.75 -8.75
C GLU A 238 -0.31 37.93 -7.93
N ALA A 239 0.40 38.58 -7.00
CA ALA A 239 1.48 37.98 -6.23
C ALA A 239 1.02 37.42 -4.88
N ILE A 240 -0.07 37.92 -4.30
CA ILE A 240 -0.56 37.56 -2.96
C ILE A 240 -2.03 37.11 -3.01
N LEU A 241 -2.35 35.99 -2.38
CA LEU A 241 -3.71 35.49 -2.19
C LEU A 241 -4.22 35.87 -0.81
N VAL A 242 -5.40 36.49 -0.73
CA VAL A 242 -6.13 36.69 0.52
C VAL A 242 -7.30 35.70 0.56
N VAL A 243 -7.25 34.77 1.51
CA VAL A 243 -8.24 33.73 1.75
C VAL A 243 -9.24 34.23 2.78
N PRO A 244 -10.53 34.39 2.44
CA PRO A 244 -11.52 34.89 3.39
C PRO A 244 -11.77 33.90 4.54
N PRO A 245 -12.26 34.36 5.71
CA PRO A 245 -12.62 33.47 6.81
C PRO A 245 -13.57 32.36 6.35
N GLY A 246 -13.32 31.14 6.81
CA GLY A 246 -14.09 29.97 6.42
C GLY A 246 -13.83 29.46 5.00
N ALA A 247 -12.89 30.00 4.21
CA ALA A 247 -12.45 29.41 2.95
C ALA A 247 -11.24 28.49 3.15
N VAL A 248 -10.93 27.69 2.12
CA VAL A 248 -9.75 26.82 2.08
C VAL A 248 -8.85 27.22 0.91
N THR A 249 -7.54 27.10 1.09
CA THR A 249 -6.60 27.24 -0.04
C THR A 249 -6.75 26.06 -0.99
N CYS A 250 -6.71 26.30 -2.29
CA CYS A 250 -6.68 25.29 -3.33
C CYS A 250 -5.53 25.58 -4.29
N TYR A 251 -5.16 24.61 -5.11
CA TYR A 251 -4.16 24.79 -6.16
C TYR A 251 -4.87 24.81 -7.51
N ASP A 252 -4.81 25.94 -8.21
CA ASP A 252 -5.27 26.05 -9.59
C ASP A 252 -4.21 25.43 -10.49
N ALA A 253 -4.47 24.20 -10.94
CA ALA A 253 -3.55 23.45 -11.81
C ALA A 253 -3.39 24.08 -13.20
N ILE A 254 -4.38 24.87 -13.66
CA ILE A 254 -4.36 25.53 -14.98
C ILE A 254 -3.45 26.76 -14.91
N ARG A 255 -3.64 27.59 -13.87
CA ARG A 255 -2.83 28.81 -13.66
C ARG A 255 -1.55 28.56 -12.86
N ARG A 256 -1.30 27.31 -12.45
CA ARG A 256 -0.15 26.83 -11.66
C ARG A 256 0.11 27.62 -10.37
N ARG A 257 -0.94 28.15 -9.74
CA ARG A 257 -0.83 29.06 -8.58
C ARG A 257 -1.81 28.69 -7.47
N LEU A 258 -1.55 29.18 -6.26
CA LEU A 258 -2.51 29.05 -5.16
C LEU A 258 -3.76 29.89 -5.43
N ASP A 259 -4.93 29.37 -5.10
CA ASP A 259 -6.21 30.08 -5.09
C ASP A 259 -7.01 29.70 -3.82
N CYS A 260 -8.24 30.20 -3.68
CA CYS A 260 -9.12 29.81 -2.57
C CYS A 260 -10.51 29.38 -3.03
N SER A 261 -11.12 28.47 -2.28
CA SER A 261 -12.50 28.04 -2.47
C SER A 261 -13.30 28.33 -1.20
N ALA A 262 -14.49 28.90 -1.33
CA ALA A 262 -15.43 29.00 -0.21
C ALA A 262 -15.75 27.57 0.28
N THR A 263 -15.76 27.37 1.61
CA THR A 263 -16.25 26.11 2.15
C THR A 263 -17.76 26.06 1.92
N VAL A 264 -18.22 25.09 1.13
CA VAL A 264 -19.63 24.68 1.19
C VAL A 264 -19.82 24.07 2.58
N THR A 265 -20.32 24.86 3.52
CA THR A 265 -21.01 24.30 4.68
C THR A 265 -22.21 23.57 4.12
N ALA A 266 -22.13 22.24 4.06
CA ALA A 266 -23.27 21.37 3.87
C ALA A 266 -24.30 21.74 4.95
N THR A 267 -25.27 22.56 4.58
CA THR A 267 -26.43 22.86 5.40
C THR A 267 -27.34 21.63 5.27
N PRO A 268 -27.75 20.98 6.36
CA PRO A 268 -28.75 19.94 6.27
C PRO A 268 -30.05 20.61 5.80
N ARG A 269 -30.46 20.37 4.55
CA ARG A 269 -31.83 20.66 4.16
C ARG A 269 -32.73 19.63 4.82
N ALA A 270 -33.85 20.11 5.35
CA ALA A 270 -34.85 19.34 6.09
C ALA A 270 -35.63 18.32 5.22
N ASP A 271 -35.12 17.93 4.06
CA ASP A 271 -35.72 16.97 3.12
C ASP A 271 -34.79 15.79 2.74
N GLY A 272 -33.61 15.68 3.35
CA GLY A 272 -32.85 14.42 3.38
C GLY A 272 -32.26 13.94 2.04
N ARG A 273 -32.04 14.81 1.05
CA ARG A 273 -31.31 14.45 -0.18
C ARG A 273 -29.91 15.11 -0.21
N VAL A 274 -28.87 14.29 -0.33
CA VAL A 274 -27.46 14.69 -0.52
C VAL A 274 -27.10 14.60 -2.00
N ASP A 275 -26.31 15.57 -2.49
CA ASP A 275 -25.54 15.70 -3.75
C ASP A 275 -26.03 14.96 -5.01
N GLY A 276 -26.05 15.69 -6.13
CA GLY A 276 -26.63 15.34 -7.44
C GLY A 276 -26.13 14.08 -8.15
N ARG A 277 -26.21 12.91 -7.50
CA ARG A 277 -26.32 11.60 -8.13
C ARG A 277 -27.75 11.45 -8.61
N SER A 278 -27.94 11.58 -9.93
CA SER A 278 -29.15 11.05 -10.54
C SER A 278 -28.88 9.61 -10.98
N THR A 279 -29.69 8.68 -10.48
CA THR A 279 -29.81 7.32 -11.02
C THR A 279 -30.93 7.33 -12.04
N LEU A 280 -30.62 7.05 -13.30
CA LEU A 280 -31.65 6.76 -14.30
C LEU A 280 -32.16 5.34 -14.04
N ALA A 281 -33.17 5.22 -13.19
CA ALA A 281 -33.81 3.95 -12.88
C ALA A 281 -34.75 3.54 -14.02
N GLY A 282 -34.41 2.46 -14.72
CA GLY A 282 -35.41 1.62 -15.36
C GLY A 282 -36.03 0.70 -14.31
N GLY A 283 -37.21 1.07 -13.79
CA GLY A 283 -38.04 0.22 -12.89
C GLY A 283 -37.54 0.13 -11.44
N GLY A 284 -38.43 0.39 -10.48
CA GLY A 284 -38.09 0.59 -9.07
C GLY A 284 -37.75 -0.67 -8.27
N GLY A 285 -36.82 -0.49 -7.32
CA GLY A 285 -36.45 -1.42 -6.25
C GLY A 285 -35.18 -0.92 -5.53
N GLU A 286 -35.21 -0.84 -4.21
CA GLU A 286 -34.11 -0.40 -3.32
C GLU A 286 -32.80 -1.20 -3.56
N PRO A 287 -31.60 -0.63 -3.39
CA PRO A 287 -30.36 -1.37 -3.61
C PRO A 287 -30.00 -2.19 -2.36
N CYS A 288 -30.59 -3.38 -2.23
CA CYS A 288 -29.95 -4.52 -1.58
C CYS A 288 -29.72 -5.60 -2.66
N VAL A 289 -28.63 -5.44 -3.42
CA VAL A 289 -28.34 -6.29 -4.60
C VAL A 289 -27.79 -7.69 -4.21
N CYS A 290 -27.76 -8.02 -2.92
CA CYS A 290 -27.33 -9.34 -2.46
C CYS A 290 -28.47 -10.37 -2.46
N ALA A 291 -29.73 -9.94 -2.47
CA ALA A 291 -30.87 -10.79 -2.08
C ALA A 291 -31.60 -11.52 -3.23
N THR A 292 -31.28 -11.31 -4.52
CA THR A 292 -32.09 -11.86 -5.62
C THR A 292 -31.32 -12.39 -6.84
N MET A 293 -30.13 -12.96 -6.63
CA MET A 293 -29.51 -13.82 -7.63
C MET A 293 -29.41 -15.25 -7.08
N GLN A 294 -30.51 -16.00 -7.14
CA GLN A 294 -30.51 -17.40 -6.73
C GLN A 294 -29.72 -18.23 -7.74
N ARG A 295 -28.62 -18.83 -7.25
CA ARG A 295 -27.96 -19.96 -7.91
C ARG A 295 -28.66 -21.24 -7.47
N HIS A 296 -28.70 -22.21 -8.36
CA HIS A 296 -29.27 -23.53 -8.08
C HIS A 296 -28.19 -24.61 -8.25
N GLY A 297 -28.33 -25.71 -7.53
CA GLY A 297 -27.41 -26.85 -7.61
C GLY A 297 -26.19 -26.76 -6.69
N ILE A 298 -25.16 -27.53 -7.04
CA ILE A 298 -24.00 -27.76 -6.17
C ILE A 298 -22.76 -27.07 -6.74
N GLY A 299 -22.15 -26.19 -5.96
CA GLY A 299 -20.87 -25.57 -6.27
C GLY A 299 -19.70 -26.27 -5.58
N LEU A 300 -18.54 -26.28 -6.23
CA LEU A 300 -17.27 -26.70 -5.66
C LEU A 300 -16.37 -25.47 -5.44
N GLY A 301 -16.16 -25.08 -4.20
CA GLY A 301 -15.19 -24.06 -3.83
C GLY A 301 -13.83 -24.68 -3.53
N ILE A 302 -12.76 -24.14 -4.09
CA ILE A 302 -11.38 -24.56 -3.83
C ILE A 302 -10.56 -23.33 -3.47
N ASP A 303 -9.86 -23.36 -2.34
CA ASP A 303 -8.82 -22.39 -2.02
C ASP A 303 -7.45 -23.07 -1.97
N ALA A 304 -6.60 -22.75 -2.94
CA ALA A 304 -5.21 -23.17 -2.97
C ALA A 304 -4.35 -22.19 -2.15
N GLY A 305 -4.51 -22.27 -0.82
CA GLY A 305 -3.82 -21.43 0.16
C GLY A 305 -2.35 -21.82 0.38
N GLY A 306 -1.68 -21.06 1.26
CA GLY A 306 -0.24 -21.22 1.52
C GLY A 306 0.15 -22.37 2.47
N THR A 307 -0.81 -22.98 3.17
CA THR A 307 -0.53 -24.11 4.08
C THR A 307 -1.38 -25.31 3.72
N TYR A 308 -2.67 -25.07 3.52
CA TYR A 308 -3.63 -26.09 3.14
C TYR A 308 -4.35 -25.68 1.88
N THR A 309 -4.75 -26.70 1.12
CA THR A 309 -5.74 -26.59 0.06
C THR A 309 -7.08 -27.02 0.65
N ASP A 310 -8.02 -26.08 0.65
CA ASP A 310 -9.36 -26.27 1.18
C ASP A 310 -10.34 -26.52 0.04
N ALA A 311 -11.22 -27.50 0.20
CA ALA A 311 -12.26 -27.80 -0.78
C ALA A 311 -13.62 -27.98 -0.09
N VAL A 312 -14.67 -27.40 -0.67
CA VAL A 312 -16.04 -27.43 -0.16
C VAL A 312 -17.03 -27.74 -1.27
N LEU A 313 -17.96 -28.66 -0.98
CA LEU A 313 -19.20 -28.83 -1.75
C LEU A 313 -20.29 -28.00 -1.07
N TYR A 314 -20.84 -27.04 -1.81
CA TYR A 314 -21.83 -26.08 -1.32
C TYR A 314 -23.14 -26.24 -2.08
N ASP A 315 -24.25 -26.38 -1.37
CA ASP A 315 -25.60 -26.42 -1.94
C ASP A 315 -26.18 -25.00 -1.98
N PHE A 316 -26.39 -24.46 -3.18
CA PHE A 316 -26.93 -23.11 -3.33
C PHE A 316 -28.42 -23.01 -2.96
N ASP A 317 -29.19 -24.10 -3.11
CA ASP A 317 -30.62 -24.16 -2.83
C ASP A 317 -30.89 -24.17 -1.32
N ARG A 318 -30.09 -24.95 -0.59
CA ARG A 318 -30.20 -25.11 0.87
C ARG A 318 -29.33 -24.12 1.64
N GLN A 319 -28.43 -23.42 0.94
CA GLN A 319 -27.44 -22.51 1.49
C GLN A 319 -26.58 -23.16 2.59
N GLU A 320 -26.12 -24.39 2.33
CA GLU A 320 -25.38 -25.20 3.30
C GLU A 320 -24.11 -25.83 2.72
N VAL A 321 -23.12 -26.05 3.58
CA VAL A 321 -21.93 -26.84 3.25
C VAL A 321 -22.29 -28.33 3.37
N LEU A 322 -22.27 -29.05 2.26
CA LEU A 322 -22.58 -30.49 2.22
C LEU A 322 -21.39 -31.33 2.68
N CYS A 323 -20.19 -30.95 2.26
CA CYS A 323 -18.97 -31.69 2.52
C CYS A 323 -17.77 -30.74 2.44
N LYS A 324 -16.75 -30.98 3.25
CA LYS A 324 -15.49 -30.23 3.23
C LYS A 324 -14.30 -31.17 3.36
N ALA A 325 -13.21 -30.81 2.74
CA ALA A 325 -11.94 -31.53 2.79
C ALA A 325 -10.77 -30.55 2.85
N LYS A 326 -9.67 -30.99 3.44
CA LYS A 326 -8.46 -30.20 3.64
C LYS A 326 -7.25 -31.09 3.41
N ALA A 327 -6.33 -30.64 2.57
CA ALA A 327 -5.08 -31.33 2.29
C ALA A 327 -3.90 -30.37 2.40
N LEU A 328 -2.69 -30.88 2.63
CA LEU A 328 -1.49 -30.04 2.72
C LEU A 328 -1.17 -29.45 1.35
N THR A 329 -0.96 -28.13 1.27
CA THR A 329 -0.54 -27.50 0.01
C THR A 329 0.86 -27.99 -0.36
N THR A 330 0.96 -28.58 -1.55
CA THR A 330 2.25 -29.01 -2.10
C THR A 330 2.76 -27.93 -3.07
N HIS A 331 3.51 -26.93 -2.58
CA HIS A 331 3.91 -25.76 -3.37
C HIS A 331 4.72 -26.05 -4.65
N TRP A 332 5.41 -27.20 -4.70
CA TRP A 332 6.14 -27.63 -5.89
C TRP A 332 5.30 -28.49 -6.84
N ASP A 333 4.12 -28.94 -6.42
CA ASP A 333 3.15 -29.68 -7.22
C ASP A 333 1.72 -29.48 -6.66
N TYR A 334 1.10 -28.35 -7.00
CA TYR A 334 -0.25 -28.01 -6.53
C TYR A 334 -1.28 -29.09 -6.89
N SER A 335 -1.06 -29.84 -7.98
CA SER A 335 -1.96 -30.93 -8.36
C SER A 335 -2.10 -31.98 -7.27
N LYS A 336 -1.03 -32.28 -6.54
CA LYS A 336 -1.06 -33.26 -5.47
C LYS A 336 -1.99 -32.80 -4.34
N GLY A 337 -1.79 -31.57 -3.84
CA GLY A 337 -2.62 -31.00 -2.78
C GLY A 337 -4.09 -30.88 -3.19
N ILE A 338 -4.36 -30.47 -4.43
CA ILE A 338 -5.72 -30.38 -4.97
C ILE A 338 -6.36 -31.77 -5.08
N ARG A 339 -5.66 -32.76 -5.64
CA ARG A 339 -6.19 -34.14 -5.74
C ARG A 339 -6.50 -34.73 -4.37
N GLU A 340 -5.59 -34.58 -3.41
CA GLU A 340 -5.80 -35.05 -2.03
C GLU A 340 -7.00 -34.35 -1.36
N ALA A 341 -7.21 -33.05 -1.63
CA ALA A 341 -8.40 -32.35 -1.14
C ALA A 341 -9.68 -32.88 -1.80
N LEU A 342 -9.67 -33.11 -3.12
CA LEU A 342 -10.81 -33.68 -3.85
C LEU A 342 -11.10 -35.13 -3.43
N ASP A 343 -10.08 -35.92 -3.10
CA ASP A 343 -10.20 -37.29 -2.60
C ASP A 343 -10.96 -37.36 -1.25
N GLY A 344 -10.87 -36.29 -0.46
CA GLY A 344 -11.58 -36.17 0.82
C GLY A 344 -13.06 -35.78 0.70
N LEU A 345 -13.56 -35.48 -0.50
CA LEU A 345 -14.95 -35.10 -0.75
C LEU A 345 -15.81 -36.30 -1.18
N ASP A 346 -17.13 -36.18 -1.04
CA ASP A 346 -18.06 -37.22 -1.51
C ASP A 346 -18.02 -37.37 -3.05
N PRO A 347 -17.58 -38.53 -3.58
CA PRO A 347 -17.39 -38.72 -5.02
C PRO A 347 -18.70 -38.72 -5.81
N VAL A 348 -19.83 -39.02 -5.17
CA VAL A 348 -21.15 -39.00 -5.85
C VAL A 348 -21.61 -37.56 -6.06
N THR A 349 -21.49 -36.73 -5.03
CA THR A 349 -21.85 -35.30 -5.08
C THR A 349 -20.90 -34.51 -5.97
N LEU A 350 -19.60 -34.84 -6.00
CA LEU A 350 -18.63 -34.23 -6.91
C LEU A 350 -19.05 -34.28 -8.38
N LYS A 351 -19.62 -35.41 -8.83
CA LYS A 351 -20.10 -35.56 -10.22
C LYS A 351 -21.32 -34.70 -10.57
N ARG A 352 -22.00 -34.15 -9.55
CA ARG A 352 -23.19 -33.30 -9.68
C ARG A 352 -22.85 -31.80 -9.59
N VAL A 353 -21.58 -31.46 -9.45
CA VAL A 353 -21.11 -30.06 -9.36
C VAL A 353 -21.45 -29.32 -10.66
N SER A 354 -22.21 -28.24 -10.54
CA SER A 354 -22.61 -27.36 -11.64
C SER A 354 -21.60 -26.25 -11.90
N ILE A 355 -20.72 -25.93 -10.94
CA ILE A 355 -19.70 -24.89 -11.08
C ILE A 355 -18.57 -25.11 -10.10
N THR A 356 -17.33 -24.86 -10.53
CA THR A 356 -16.15 -24.84 -9.66
C THR A 356 -15.59 -23.43 -9.58
N ALA A 357 -15.18 -22.98 -8.40
CA ALA A 357 -14.51 -21.70 -8.23
C ALA A 357 -13.20 -21.88 -7.44
N LEU A 358 -12.13 -21.27 -7.96
CA LEU A 358 -10.78 -21.40 -7.42
C LEU A 358 -10.27 -20.04 -6.93
N SER A 359 -9.92 -19.93 -5.65
CA SER A 359 -9.02 -18.90 -5.13
C SER A 359 -7.61 -19.45 -4.95
N THR A 360 -6.60 -18.59 -5.08
CA THR A 360 -5.20 -19.03 -4.99
C THR A 360 -4.25 -17.94 -4.52
N THR A 361 -3.18 -18.37 -3.85
CA THR A 361 -2.06 -17.51 -3.43
C THR A 361 -0.89 -17.50 -4.43
N VAL A 362 -0.98 -18.23 -5.54
CA VAL A 362 0.14 -18.39 -6.51
C VAL A 362 0.62 -17.04 -7.06
N ALA A 363 -0.29 -16.15 -7.47
CA ALA A 363 0.08 -14.83 -7.98
C ALA A 363 0.81 -13.99 -6.92
N THR A 364 0.26 -13.98 -5.69
CA THR A 364 0.85 -13.26 -4.56
C THR A 364 2.27 -13.75 -4.26
N ASN A 365 2.46 -15.06 -4.13
CA ASN A 365 3.76 -15.64 -3.82
C ASN A 365 4.75 -15.44 -4.97
N ALA A 366 4.31 -15.55 -6.23
CA ALA A 366 5.18 -15.34 -7.38
C ALA A 366 5.76 -13.92 -7.42
N ILE A 367 4.98 -12.89 -7.06
CA ILE A 367 5.46 -11.51 -7.03
C ILE A 367 6.44 -11.27 -5.88
N VAL A 368 6.08 -11.74 -4.68
CA VAL A 368 6.92 -11.58 -3.48
C VAL A 368 8.26 -12.31 -3.63
N GLU A 369 8.24 -13.50 -4.22
CA GLU A 369 9.43 -14.33 -4.44
C GLU A 369 10.15 -14.02 -5.77
N ASN A 370 9.66 -13.03 -6.53
CA ASN A 370 10.17 -12.65 -7.85
C ASN A 370 10.30 -13.84 -8.83
N ARG A 371 9.30 -14.74 -8.84
CA ARG A 371 9.21 -15.89 -9.75
C ARG A 371 8.45 -15.53 -11.02
N GLY A 372 8.74 -16.27 -12.09
CA GLY A 372 8.05 -16.16 -13.38
C GLY A 372 9.03 -16.04 -14.54
N GLN A 373 8.53 -15.60 -15.69
CA GLN A 373 9.32 -15.41 -16.90
C GLN A 373 9.99 -14.03 -16.94
N THR A 374 11.06 -13.91 -17.73
CA THR A 374 11.78 -12.63 -17.93
C THR A 374 11.00 -11.75 -18.90
N VAL A 375 10.57 -10.58 -18.43
CA VAL A 375 9.72 -9.66 -19.20
C VAL A 375 10.49 -8.45 -19.68
N GLY A 376 10.50 -8.19 -20.98
CA GLY A 376 10.97 -6.92 -21.54
C GLY A 376 9.86 -5.86 -21.47
N LEU A 377 10.09 -4.78 -20.72
CA LEU A 377 9.16 -3.66 -20.62
C LEU A 377 9.49 -2.58 -21.66
N LEU A 378 8.59 -2.35 -22.61
CA LEU A 378 8.67 -1.25 -23.57
C LEU A 378 7.81 -0.07 -23.11
N VAL A 379 8.40 1.12 -23.03
CA VAL A 379 7.69 2.33 -22.58
C VAL A 379 7.72 3.44 -23.63
N MET A 380 6.61 4.17 -23.71
CA MET A 380 6.42 5.37 -24.55
C MET A 380 6.12 6.56 -23.62
N PRO A 381 7.15 7.32 -23.20
CA PRO A 381 7.04 8.43 -22.25
C PRO A 381 6.38 9.67 -22.86
N PRO A 382 5.98 10.68 -22.06
CA PRO A 382 5.48 11.95 -22.56
C PRO A 382 6.55 12.73 -23.36
N CYS A 383 6.10 13.65 -24.21
CA CYS A 383 6.99 14.53 -24.98
C CYS A 383 7.98 15.27 -24.06
N GLY A 384 9.25 15.32 -24.49
CA GLY A 384 10.34 15.96 -23.73
C GLY A 384 10.94 15.12 -22.59
N TRP A 385 10.42 13.90 -22.34
CA TRP A 385 10.97 12.97 -21.35
C TRP A 385 11.63 11.79 -22.06
N GLN A 386 12.94 11.64 -21.90
CA GLN A 386 13.72 10.57 -22.56
C GLN A 386 14.31 9.56 -21.59
N ASP A 387 14.43 9.89 -20.30
CA ASP A 387 15.03 9.00 -19.30
C ASP A 387 13.96 8.25 -18.49
N PRO A 388 14.01 6.91 -18.44
CA PRO A 388 13.15 6.09 -17.59
C PRO A 388 13.52 6.13 -16.09
N GLU A 389 14.11 7.22 -15.56
CA GLU A 389 14.34 7.38 -14.11
C GLU A 389 13.05 7.12 -13.31
N GLY A 390 13.09 6.18 -12.36
CA GLY A 390 11.95 5.85 -11.48
C GLY A 390 11.18 4.57 -11.81
N PHE A 391 11.51 3.85 -12.88
CA PHE A 391 11.08 2.47 -13.06
C PHE A 391 11.95 1.51 -12.24
N ARG A 392 11.32 0.55 -11.56
CA ARG A 392 11.98 -0.52 -10.80
C ARG A 392 12.18 -1.79 -11.62
N HIS A 393 11.36 -2.00 -12.65
CA HIS A 393 11.43 -3.20 -13.49
C HIS A 393 12.56 -3.12 -14.51
N ALA A 394 13.29 -4.22 -14.66
CA ALA A 394 14.23 -4.47 -15.74
C ALA A 394 14.04 -5.91 -16.24
N PRO A 395 14.30 -6.21 -17.54
CA PRO A 395 14.73 -5.32 -18.62
C PRO A 395 13.71 -4.25 -19.04
N LEU A 396 14.19 -3.05 -19.39
CA LEU A 396 13.37 -1.92 -19.85
C LEU A 396 13.99 -1.24 -21.08
N ALA A 397 13.15 -0.82 -22.03
CA ALA A 397 13.55 0.00 -23.17
C ALA A 397 12.50 1.07 -23.51
N VAL A 398 12.99 2.26 -23.88
CA VAL A 398 12.15 3.35 -24.38
C VAL A 398 12.05 3.23 -25.90
N ILE A 399 10.82 3.31 -26.43
CA ILE A 399 10.54 3.27 -27.88
C ILE A 399 9.83 4.56 -28.32
N ARG A 400 9.89 4.86 -29.62
CA ARG A 400 9.17 5.96 -30.26
C ARG A 400 7.67 5.69 -30.32
N GLY A 401 6.90 6.77 -30.31
CA GLY A 401 5.46 6.77 -30.10
C GLY A 401 5.14 7.72 -28.96
N GLN A 402 4.47 8.83 -29.24
CA GLN A 402 4.13 9.84 -28.25
C GLN A 402 2.68 10.26 -28.41
N LEU A 403 1.99 10.35 -27.27
CA LEU A 403 0.64 10.86 -27.15
C LEU A 403 0.63 12.02 -26.16
N GLU A 404 -0.19 13.03 -26.42
CA GLU A 404 -0.57 14.04 -25.43
C GLU A 404 -1.51 13.43 -24.38
N ILE A 405 -1.66 14.06 -23.21
CA ILE A 405 -2.45 13.51 -22.10
C ILE A 405 -3.92 13.24 -22.46
N ASP A 406 -4.48 13.95 -23.44
CA ASP A 406 -5.83 13.77 -23.96
C ASP A 406 -5.96 12.60 -24.97
N GLY A 407 -4.84 11.98 -25.33
CA GLY A 407 -4.77 10.88 -26.29
C GLY A 407 -4.46 11.29 -27.73
N THR A 408 -4.23 12.58 -28.00
CA THR A 408 -3.83 13.08 -29.33
C THR A 408 -2.44 12.57 -29.71
N GLU A 409 -2.27 12.08 -30.93
CA GLU A 409 -0.98 11.59 -31.42
C GLU A 409 -0.02 12.74 -31.75
N ILE A 410 1.19 12.69 -31.15
CA ILE A 410 2.29 13.63 -31.39
C ILE A 410 3.33 13.00 -32.32
N GLU A 411 3.70 11.75 -32.05
CA GLU A 411 4.67 10.98 -32.83
C GLU A 411 4.15 9.54 -33.02
N PRO A 412 4.13 8.99 -34.25
CA PRO A 412 3.67 7.64 -34.48
C PRO A 412 4.67 6.58 -33.97
N VAL A 413 4.19 5.36 -33.74
CA VAL A 413 5.02 4.22 -33.35
C VAL A 413 5.98 3.81 -34.47
N ASP A 414 7.28 3.67 -34.15
CA ASP A 414 8.30 3.17 -35.09
C ASP A 414 8.39 1.64 -35.07
N ALA A 415 7.76 0.99 -36.05
CA ALA A 415 7.73 -0.46 -36.15
C ALA A 415 9.11 -1.10 -36.43
N VAL A 416 10.07 -0.39 -37.00
CA VAL A 416 11.43 -0.92 -37.23
C VAL A 416 12.20 -0.91 -35.92
N GLN A 417 12.11 0.18 -35.16
CA GLN A 417 12.71 0.30 -33.84
C GLN A 417 12.16 -0.76 -32.87
N VAL A 418 10.84 -0.95 -32.82
CA VAL A 418 10.21 -1.95 -31.93
C VAL A 418 10.79 -3.34 -32.18
N ARG A 419 10.90 -3.77 -33.45
CA ARG A 419 11.46 -5.09 -33.80
C ARG A 419 12.93 -5.22 -33.38
N ALA A 420 13.74 -4.20 -33.63
CA ALA A 420 15.15 -4.20 -33.27
C ALA A 420 15.36 -4.28 -31.75
N VAL A 421 14.61 -3.48 -30.98
CA VAL A 421 14.66 -3.47 -29.50
C VAL A 421 14.22 -4.82 -28.94
N CYS A 422 13.14 -5.41 -29.46
CA CYS A 422 12.71 -6.74 -29.03
C CYS A 422 13.77 -7.81 -29.26
N GLN A 423 14.40 -7.82 -30.43
CA GLN A 423 15.49 -8.77 -30.74
C GLN A 423 16.68 -8.59 -29.80
N ASP A 424 17.07 -7.35 -29.49
CA ASP A 424 18.18 -7.06 -28.57
C ASP A 424 17.87 -7.58 -27.15
N LEU A 425 16.67 -7.30 -26.65
CA LEU A 425 16.22 -7.75 -25.33
C LEU A 425 16.17 -9.28 -25.23
N ILE A 426 15.72 -9.97 -26.28
CA ILE A 426 15.71 -11.43 -26.34
C ILE A 426 17.14 -11.98 -26.30
N GLN A 427 18.03 -11.48 -27.17
CA GLN A 427 19.38 -12.02 -27.31
C GLN A 427 20.28 -11.72 -26.12
N ARG A 428 20.23 -10.51 -25.57
CA ARG A 428 21.14 -10.06 -24.51
C ARG A 428 20.63 -10.33 -23.11
N GLN A 429 19.31 -10.31 -22.92
CA GLN A 429 18.70 -10.34 -21.57
C GLN A 429 17.74 -11.52 -21.38
N GLY A 430 17.62 -12.42 -22.37
CA GLY A 430 16.83 -13.65 -22.23
C GLY A 430 15.33 -13.38 -22.05
N VAL A 431 14.81 -12.29 -22.63
CA VAL A 431 13.39 -11.96 -22.56
C VAL A 431 12.54 -13.03 -23.24
N THR A 432 11.47 -13.44 -22.55
CA THR A 432 10.53 -14.51 -22.97
C THR A 432 9.07 -14.04 -23.04
N ALA A 433 8.78 -12.82 -22.57
CA ALA A 433 7.51 -12.13 -22.74
C ALA A 433 7.70 -10.61 -22.75
N PHE A 434 6.71 -9.85 -23.23
CA PHE A 434 6.79 -8.39 -23.27
C PHE A 434 5.63 -7.72 -22.52
N ALA A 435 5.91 -6.52 -22.02
CA ALA A 435 4.90 -5.60 -21.52
C ALA A 435 5.06 -4.23 -22.21
N VAL A 436 3.96 -3.54 -22.45
CA VAL A 436 3.95 -2.25 -23.15
C VAL A 436 3.18 -1.22 -22.33
N GLY A 437 3.80 -0.06 -22.10
CA GLY A 437 3.19 1.05 -21.35
C GLY A 437 3.36 2.41 -22.05
N GLY A 438 2.25 3.00 -22.50
CA GLY A 438 2.22 4.34 -23.08
C GLY A 438 1.67 5.38 -22.10
N TYR A 439 2.20 6.61 -22.17
CA TYR A 439 1.85 7.73 -21.29
C TYR A 439 0.33 7.98 -21.19
N ALA A 440 -0.34 8.16 -22.33
CA ALA A 440 -1.77 8.45 -22.41
C ALA A 440 -2.63 7.25 -22.86
N ALA A 441 -2.14 6.02 -22.69
CA ALA A 441 -2.84 4.81 -23.13
C ALA A 441 -4.23 4.59 -22.50
N HIS A 442 -4.49 5.22 -21.35
CA HIS A 442 -5.80 5.24 -20.71
C HIS A 442 -6.86 6.03 -21.49
N ALA A 443 -6.44 7.02 -22.29
CA ALA A 443 -7.28 7.84 -23.15
C ALA A 443 -7.31 7.29 -24.58
N ASN A 444 -6.14 6.92 -25.12
CA ASN A 444 -6.00 6.34 -26.45
C ASN A 444 -5.03 5.13 -26.43
N PRO A 445 -5.55 3.88 -26.51
CA PRO A 445 -4.71 2.68 -26.44
C PRO A 445 -4.06 2.28 -27.78
N SER A 446 -4.25 3.05 -28.86
CA SER A 446 -3.84 2.67 -30.22
C SER A 446 -2.36 2.29 -30.32
N HIS A 447 -1.47 3.09 -29.72
CA HIS A 447 -0.03 2.85 -29.74
C HIS A 447 0.35 1.55 -29.03
N GLU A 448 -0.23 1.28 -27.85
CA GLU A 448 0.04 0.03 -27.13
C GLU A 448 -0.41 -1.19 -27.94
N LEU A 449 -1.59 -1.11 -28.58
CA LEU A 449 -2.13 -2.17 -29.42
C LEU A 449 -1.30 -2.39 -30.70
N GLN A 450 -0.81 -1.32 -31.31
CA GLN A 450 0.06 -1.40 -32.49
C GLN A 450 1.40 -2.07 -32.14
N VAL A 451 2.05 -1.64 -31.06
CA VAL A 451 3.28 -2.27 -30.56
C VAL A 451 3.03 -3.75 -30.24
N LYS A 452 1.91 -4.08 -29.58
CA LYS A 452 1.52 -5.47 -29.30
C LYS A 452 1.39 -6.32 -30.57
N SER A 453 0.78 -5.80 -31.63
CA SER A 453 0.71 -6.51 -32.92
C SER A 453 2.09 -6.77 -33.49
N ILE A 454 2.94 -5.74 -33.54
CA ILE A 454 4.31 -5.83 -34.07
C ILE A 454 5.14 -6.88 -33.32
N ILE A 455 5.06 -6.90 -32.00
CA ILE A 455 5.80 -7.87 -31.17
C ILE A 455 5.27 -9.29 -31.42
N ARG A 456 3.95 -9.48 -31.43
CA ARG A 456 3.34 -10.80 -31.68
C ARG A 456 3.71 -11.35 -33.06
N GLU A 457 3.67 -10.51 -34.09
CA GLU A 457 4.05 -10.89 -35.46
C GLU A 457 5.54 -11.23 -35.59
N SER A 458 6.41 -10.52 -34.86
CA SER A 458 7.87 -10.69 -34.99
C SER A 458 8.48 -11.74 -34.06
N THR A 459 7.82 -12.07 -32.94
CA THR A 459 8.39 -12.94 -31.89
C THR A 459 7.50 -14.11 -31.48
N ALA A 460 6.21 -14.09 -31.83
CA ALA A 460 5.18 -15.01 -31.33
C ALA A 460 5.03 -15.05 -29.78
N MET A 461 5.67 -14.12 -29.05
CA MET A 461 5.63 -14.08 -27.59
C MET A 461 4.36 -13.42 -27.06
N SER A 462 4.01 -13.74 -25.81
CA SER A 462 2.92 -13.08 -25.09
C SER A 462 3.25 -11.62 -24.79
N VAL A 463 2.27 -10.74 -24.96
CA VAL A 463 2.40 -9.29 -24.73
C VAL A 463 1.23 -8.80 -23.88
N THR A 464 1.53 -8.13 -22.78
CA THR A 464 0.55 -7.45 -21.91
C THR A 464 0.63 -5.94 -22.12
N CYS A 465 -0.49 -5.29 -22.40
CA CYS A 465 -0.57 -3.84 -22.50
C CYS A 465 -1.08 -3.22 -21.19
N SER A 466 -0.58 -2.04 -20.85
CA SER A 466 -0.90 -1.38 -19.58
C SER A 466 -2.37 -0.94 -19.48
N HIS A 467 -2.98 -0.52 -20.60
CA HIS A 467 -4.40 -0.14 -20.64
C HIS A 467 -5.35 -1.32 -20.40
N GLU A 468 -4.91 -2.56 -20.64
CA GLU A 468 -5.73 -3.77 -20.46
C GLU A 468 -5.97 -4.09 -18.97
N LEU A 469 -5.12 -3.56 -18.08
CA LEU A 469 -5.16 -3.79 -16.63
C LEU A 469 -5.66 -2.57 -15.85
N SER A 470 -5.40 -1.35 -16.34
CA SER A 470 -5.71 -0.14 -15.59
C SER A 470 -5.97 1.07 -16.49
N SER A 471 -7.00 1.84 -16.13
CA SER A 471 -7.32 3.16 -16.71
C SER A 471 -6.83 4.35 -15.85
N ALA A 472 -6.05 4.12 -14.80
CA ALA A 472 -5.57 5.18 -13.91
C ALA A 472 -4.43 6.00 -14.55
N LEU A 473 -4.30 7.30 -14.23
CA LEU A 473 -3.40 8.24 -14.92
C LEU A 473 -1.90 7.96 -14.73
N HIS A 474 -1.47 7.24 -13.69
CA HIS A 474 -0.04 7.04 -13.39
C HIS A 474 0.62 6.01 -14.33
N TYR A 475 1.13 6.47 -15.48
CA TYR A 475 1.63 5.58 -16.53
C TYR A 475 2.77 4.66 -16.10
N ARG A 476 3.66 5.11 -15.21
CA ARG A 476 4.75 4.29 -14.68
C ARG A 476 4.22 3.07 -13.94
N VAL A 477 3.33 3.30 -12.99
CA VAL A 477 2.70 2.24 -12.20
C VAL A 477 1.88 1.31 -13.10
N ARG A 478 1.17 1.82 -14.11
CA ARG A 478 0.47 0.98 -15.10
C ARG A 478 1.44 0.07 -15.87
N ALA A 479 2.53 0.63 -16.37
CA ALA A 479 3.52 -0.10 -17.15
C ALA A 479 4.23 -1.18 -16.31
N GLU A 480 4.57 -0.89 -15.06
CA GLU A 480 5.09 -1.89 -14.11
C GLU A 480 4.06 -2.96 -13.76
N THR A 481 2.79 -2.57 -13.60
CA THR A 481 1.68 -3.52 -13.40
C THR A 481 1.56 -4.48 -14.59
N ALA A 482 1.71 -3.99 -15.83
CA ALA A 482 1.73 -4.83 -17.03
C ALA A 482 2.93 -5.79 -17.06
N ALA A 483 4.10 -5.34 -16.63
CA ALA A 483 5.30 -6.17 -16.54
C ALA A 483 5.15 -7.29 -15.50
N LEU A 484 4.58 -6.98 -14.32
CA LEU A 484 4.29 -7.98 -13.28
C LEU A 484 3.25 -9.00 -13.76
N ASN A 485 2.19 -8.55 -14.43
CA ASN A 485 1.19 -9.45 -15.01
C ASN A 485 1.82 -10.42 -16.01
N ALA A 486 2.57 -9.91 -16.98
CA ALA A 486 3.25 -10.73 -17.98
C ALA A 486 4.21 -11.75 -17.35
N ARG A 487 4.91 -11.38 -16.26
CA ARG A 487 5.88 -12.26 -15.58
C ARG A 487 5.22 -13.51 -15.01
N ILE A 488 4.01 -13.40 -14.46
CA ILE A 488 3.39 -14.49 -13.69
C ILE A 488 2.44 -15.38 -14.49
N ILE A 489 2.19 -15.08 -15.78
CA ILE A 489 1.32 -15.90 -16.66
C ILE A 489 1.66 -17.40 -16.59
N PRO A 490 2.93 -17.84 -16.75
CA PRO A 490 3.25 -19.28 -16.78
C PRO A 490 3.02 -19.96 -15.42
N CYS A 491 3.17 -19.21 -14.32
CA CYS A 491 2.93 -19.73 -12.97
C CYS A 491 1.44 -20.07 -12.79
N LEU A 492 0.55 -19.18 -13.23
CA LEU A 492 -0.89 -19.42 -13.12
C LEU A 492 -1.37 -20.46 -14.15
N GLU A 493 -0.85 -20.43 -15.38
CA GLU A 493 -1.18 -21.42 -16.41
C GLU A 493 -0.90 -22.86 -15.96
N SER A 494 0.27 -23.09 -15.34
CA SER A 494 0.62 -24.39 -14.77
C SER A 494 -0.39 -24.82 -13.70
N LEU A 495 -0.80 -23.93 -12.79
CA LEU A 495 -1.81 -24.24 -11.77
C LEU A 495 -3.17 -24.57 -12.40
N LEU A 496 -3.65 -23.73 -13.31
CA LEU A 496 -4.98 -23.85 -13.89
C LEU A 496 -5.13 -25.12 -14.74
N THR A 497 -4.09 -25.49 -15.50
CA THR A 497 -4.04 -26.75 -16.24
C THR A 497 -4.16 -27.94 -15.28
N ARG A 498 -3.34 -27.93 -14.23
CA ARG A 498 -3.30 -28.98 -13.19
C ARG A 498 -4.61 -29.13 -12.42
N VAL A 499 -5.30 -28.03 -12.13
CA VAL A 499 -6.62 -28.03 -11.50
C VAL A 499 -7.62 -28.69 -12.44
N THR A 500 -7.62 -28.29 -13.72
CA THR A 500 -8.54 -28.82 -14.74
C THR A 500 -8.35 -30.33 -14.89
N ASP A 501 -7.12 -30.81 -15.04
CA ASP A 501 -6.81 -32.25 -15.13
C ASP A 501 -7.30 -33.03 -13.90
N ALA A 502 -7.17 -32.44 -12.70
CA ALA A 502 -7.61 -33.07 -11.46
C ALA A 502 -9.15 -33.16 -11.38
N LEU A 503 -9.85 -32.13 -11.84
CA LEU A 503 -11.32 -32.10 -11.91
C LEU A 503 -11.86 -33.09 -12.94
N ASP A 504 -11.24 -33.16 -14.12
CA ASP A 504 -11.59 -34.10 -15.19
C ASP A 504 -11.41 -35.55 -14.72
N ALA A 505 -10.31 -35.85 -14.04
CA ALA A 505 -10.06 -37.17 -13.45
C ALA A 505 -11.11 -37.58 -12.40
N LYS A 506 -11.79 -36.60 -11.77
CA LYS A 506 -12.87 -36.82 -10.81
C LYS A 506 -14.26 -36.78 -11.44
N GLY A 507 -14.37 -36.49 -12.73
CA GLY A 507 -15.64 -36.39 -13.45
C GLY A 507 -16.46 -35.17 -13.06
N VAL A 508 -15.81 -34.06 -12.69
CA VAL A 508 -16.44 -32.77 -12.42
C VAL A 508 -16.59 -32.02 -13.75
N ALA A 509 -17.82 -31.81 -14.22
CA ALA A 509 -18.08 -31.26 -15.56
C ALA A 509 -18.39 -29.74 -15.58
N GLY A 510 -18.67 -29.12 -14.43
CA GLY A 510 -19.04 -27.71 -14.35
C GLY A 510 -17.90 -26.75 -14.73
N PRO A 511 -18.20 -25.53 -15.26
CA PRO A 511 -17.18 -24.54 -15.59
C PRO A 511 -16.32 -24.15 -14.38
N VAL A 512 -15.05 -23.86 -14.65
CA VAL A 512 -14.09 -23.37 -13.65
C VAL A 512 -13.99 -21.85 -13.71
N MET A 513 -14.35 -21.21 -12.61
CA MET A 513 -14.17 -19.80 -12.36
C MET A 513 -12.95 -19.57 -11.45
N VAL A 514 -12.32 -18.42 -11.60
CA VAL A 514 -11.20 -17.97 -10.77
C VAL A 514 -11.63 -16.71 -10.02
N VAL A 515 -11.29 -16.65 -8.73
CA VAL A 515 -11.59 -15.51 -7.87
C VAL A 515 -10.57 -14.39 -8.10
N ARG A 516 -11.05 -13.16 -8.22
CA ARG A 516 -10.25 -11.94 -8.41
C ARG A 516 -9.92 -11.27 -7.07
N SER A 517 -8.99 -10.32 -7.10
CA SER A 517 -8.56 -9.50 -5.98
C SER A 517 -9.68 -8.66 -5.35
N ASP A 518 -10.77 -8.43 -6.08
CA ASP A 518 -11.96 -7.71 -5.63
C ASP A 518 -13.09 -8.65 -5.15
N GLY A 519 -12.81 -9.97 -5.08
CA GLY A 519 -13.77 -11.01 -4.70
C GLY A 519 -14.75 -11.43 -5.81
N SER A 520 -14.64 -10.84 -7.01
CA SER A 520 -15.48 -11.21 -8.15
C SER A 520 -14.89 -12.38 -8.96
N PHE A 521 -15.68 -12.95 -9.86
CA PHE A 521 -15.28 -14.07 -10.69
C PHE A 521 -14.78 -13.64 -12.07
N MET A 522 -13.83 -14.41 -12.58
CA MET A 522 -13.43 -14.43 -13.99
C MET A 522 -13.33 -15.86 -14.51
N LYS A 523 -13.51 -16.05 -15.82
CA LYS A 523 -13.26 -17.34 -16.46
C LYS A 523 -11.77 -17.70 -16.43
N LEU A 524 -11.49 -19.00 -16.53
CA LEU A 524 -10.13 -19.53 -16.71
C LEU A 524 -9.32 -18.79 -17.78
N SER A 525 -9.91 -18.57 -18.97
CA SER A 525 -9.24 -17.89 -20.08
C SER A 525 -8.85 -16.46 -19.75
N ALA A 526 -9.71 -15.72 -19.05
CA ALA A 526 -9.42 -14.36 -18.62
C ALA A 526 -8.35 -14.33 -17.52
N ALA A 527 -8.32 -15.33 -16.63
CA ALA A 527 -7.31 -15.45 -15.60
C ALA A 527 -5.91 -15.69 -16.19
N LEU A 528 -5.81 -16.43 -17.31
CA LEU A 528 -4.55 -16.61 -18.03
C LEU A 528 -4.03 -15.32 -18.69
N GLU A 529 -4.93 -14.46 -19.16
CA GLU A 529 -4.56 -13.16 -19.73
C GLU A 529 -4.18 -12.14 -18.65
N ARG A 530 -4.89 -12.17 -17.51
CA ARG A 530 -4.75 -11.19 -16.42
C ARG A 530 -4.52 -11.87 -15.05
N PRO A 531 -3.46 -12.69 -14.90
CA PRO A 531 -3.18 -13.42 -13.66
C PRO A 531 -2.97 -12.49 -12.46
N LEU A 532 -2.56 -11.24 -12.69
CA LEU A 532 -2.33 -10.28 -11.61
C LEU A 532 -3.63 -9.91 -10.89
N GLU A 533 -4.78 -10.03 -11.56
CA GLU A 533 -6.09 -9.84 -10.94
C GLU A 533 -6.48 -10.96 -9.99
N THR A 534 -5.73 -12.07 -9.88
CA THR A 534 -6.01 -13.15 -8.90
C THR A 534 -5.20 -12.99 -7.61
N MET A 535 -4.41 -11.93 -7.51
CA MET A 535 -3.59 -11.60 -6.36
C MET A 535 -4.48 -11.30 -5.14
N LEU A 536 -4.12 -11.76 -3.94
CA LEU A 536 -4.96 -11.60 -2.73
C LEU A 536 -6.39 -12.18 -2.88
N SER A 537 -6.62 -13.09 -3.83
CA SER A 537 -7.94 -13.72 -4.03
C SER A 537 -8.36 -14.62 -2.87
N GLY A 538 -7.42 -15.28 -2.19
CA GLY A 538 -7.67 -16.08 -0.99
C GLY A 538 -8.26 -15.23 0.15
N PRO A 539 -7.54 -14.20 0.63
CA PRO A 539 -8.07 -13.25 1.61
C PRO A 539 -9.40 -12.60 1.20
N ALA A 540 -9.59 -12.32 -0.10
CA ALA A 540 -10.85 -11.81 -0.62
C ALA A 540 -12.00 -12.80 -0.48
N ALA A 541 -11.75 -14.06 -0.83
CA ALA A 541 -12.67 -15.16 -0.63
C ALA A 541 -12.97 -15.34 0.87
N SER A 542 -11.95 -15.40 1.73
CA SER A 542 -12.10 -15.49 3.18
C SER A 542 -13.05 -14.44 3.75
N ALA A 543 -12.86 -13.16 3.40
CA ALA A 543 -13.72 -12.09 3.90
C ALA A 543 -15.17 -12.19 3.38
N ALA A 544 -15.37 -12.56 2.12
CA ALA A 544 -16.71 -12.81 1.58
C ALA A 544 -17.39 -14.00 2.28
N GLY A 545 -16.67 -15.10 2.45
CA GLY A 545 -17.13 -16.30 3.14
C GLY A 545 -17.47 -16.06 4.60
N ALA A 546 -16.68 -15.23 5.30
CA ALA A 546 -16.95 -14.83 6.68
C ALA A 546 -18.31 -14.13 6.82
N GLY A 547 -18.58 -13.11 5.99
CA GLY A 547 -19.85 -12.39 6.01
C GLY A 547 -21.04 -13.29 5.67
N TRP A 548 -20.85 -14.17 4.69
CA TRP A 548 -21.87 -15.13 4.26
C TRP A 548 -22.21 -16.16 5.33
N LEU A 549 -21.21 -16.82 5.92
CA LEU A 549 -21.40 -17.83 6.96
C LEU A 549 -21.93 -17.22 8.27
N ALA A 550 -21.53 -15.99 8.59
CA ALA A 550 -22.02 -15.26 9.76
C ALA A 550 -23.38 -14.59 9.54
N GLN A 551 -23.91 -14.61 8.31
CA GLN A 551 -25.18 -13.97 7.91
C GLN A 551 -25.27 -12.50 8.34
N THR A 552 -24.17 -11.75 8.18
CA THR A 552 -24.10 -10.33 8.55
C THR A 552 -23.46 -9.49 7.44
N GLY A 553 -23.97 -8.27 7.25
CA GLY A 553 -23.45 -7.32 6.28
C GLY A 553 -22.30 -6.46 6.79
N ASP A 554 -22.33 -6.09 8.07
CA ASP A 554 -21.36 -5.16 8.65
C ASP A 554 -20.59 -5.84 9.78
N ALA A 555 -19.28 -5.99 9.63
CA ALA A 555 -18.41 -6.66 10.58
C ALA A 555 -16.93 -6.36 10.31
N LEU A 556 -16.07 -6.59 11.31
CA LEU A 556 -14.64 -6.83 11.06
C LEU A 556 -14.42 -8.32 10.88
N VAL A 557 -13.57 -8.71 9.94
CA VAL A 557 -13.15 -10.09 9.73
C VAL A 557 -11.70 -10.23 10.19
N ALA A 558 -11.41 -11.30 10.92
CA ALA A 558 -10.06 -11.76 11.23
C ALA A 558 -9.91 -13.22 10.76
N ASP A 559 -9.20 -13.42 9.65
CA ASP A 559 -8.84 -14.73 9.12
C ASP A 559 -7.47 -15.13 9.64
N ILE A 560 -7.44 -16.08 10.58
CA ILE A 560 -6.23 -16.56 11.20
C ILE A 560 -5.80 -17.85 10.52
N GLY A 561 -4.75 -17.77 9.72
CA GLY A 561 -4.11 -18.92 9.11
C GLY A 561 -3.03 -19.56 9.99
N GLY A 562 -2.25 -20.45 9.39
CA GLY A 562 -1.06 -21.01 10.02
C GLY A 562 0.07 -19.99 10.15
N THR A 563 0.19 -19.02 9.26
CA THR A 563 1.35 -18.10 9.23
C THR A 563 0.99 -16.64 9.40
N THR A 564 -0.18 -16.27 8.88
CA THR A 564 -0.63 -14.90 8.81
C THR A 564 -2.02 -14.76 9.38
N THR A 565 -2.35 -13.53 9.78
CA THR A 565 -3.72 -13.12 10.05
C THR A 565 -4.06 -12.03 9.05
N ASP A 566 -5.15 -12.22 8.32
CA ASP A 566 -5.72 -11.25 7.39
C ASP A 566 -6.94 -10.58 8.03
N THR A 567 -6.97 -9.24 8.05
CA THR A 567 -8.08 -8.47 8.61
C THR A 567 -8.77 -7.59 7.56
N ALA A 568 -10.10 -7.53 7.63
CA ALA A 568 -10.94 -6.80 6.68
C ALA A 568 -12.11 -6.10 7.37
N THR A 569 -12.61 -5.01 6.80
CA THR A 569 -13.91 -4.43 7.19
C THR A 569 -14.95 -4.75 6.13
N LEU A 570 -16.05 -5.38 6.55
CA LEU A 570 -17.26 -5.60 5.75
C LEU A 570 -18.24 -4.43 5.96
N CYS A 571 -18.74 -3.89 4.86
CA CYS A 571 -19.81 -2.91 4.82
C CYS A 571 -20.90 -3.40 3.85
N GLY A 572 -22.12 -3.63 4.32
CA GLY A 572 -23.24 -4.13 3.49
C GLY A 572 -22.94 -5.47 2.79
N GLY A 573 -22.16 -6.34 3.43
CA GLY A 573 -21.76 -7.66 2.95
C GLY A 573 -20.58 -7.64 1.99
N ARG A 574 -19.93 -6.49 1.81
CA ARG A 574 -18.83 -6.30 0.86
C ARG A 574 -17.62 -5.73 1.57
N VAL A 575 -16.44 -6.20 1.21
CA VAL A 575 -15.21 -5.56 1.66
C VAL A 575 -15.00 -4.27 0.87
N ARG A 576 -14.55 -3.22 1.57
CA ARG A 576 -14.18 -1.94 0.95
C ARG A 576 -13.02 -2.15 -0.04
N MET A 577 -13.07 -1.46 -1.18
CA MET A 577 -11.95 -1.44 -2.14
C MET A 577 -10.86 -0.46 -1.68
N ASN A 578 -9.60 -0.80 -1.90
CA ASN A 578 -8.50 0.15 -1.77
C ASN A 578 -8.42 1.04 -3.03
N PRO A 579 -8.64 2.37 -2.94
CA PRO A 579 -8.60 3.26 -4.10
C PRO A 579 -7.19 3.44 -4.69
N GLU A 580 -6.13 3.23 -3.92
CA GLU A 580 -4.74 3.37 -4.37
C GLU A 580 -4.20 2.12 -5.10
N GLY A 581 -4.99 1.05 -5.14
CA GLY A 581 -4.58 -0.26 -5.66
C GLY A 581 -3.81 -1.10 -4.64
N ALA A 582 -3.51 -2.33 -5.03
CA ALA A 582 -2.86 -3.29 -4.15
C ALA A 582 -1.35 -3.02 -4.01
N SER A 583 -0.84 -3.10 -2.79
CA SER A 583 0.60 -3.07 -2.50
C SER A 583 1.09 -4.47 -2.15
N ILE A 584 2.09 -5.00 -2.87
CA ILE A 584 2.63 -6.35 -2.62
C ILE A 584 4.11 -6.47 -2.96
N GLY A 585 4.90 -7.15 -2.13
CA GLY A 585 6.32 -7.38 -2.42
C GLY A 585 7.12 -6.10 -2.68
N GLY A 586 6.71 -4.98 -2.07
CA GLY A 586 7.28 -3.65 -2.31
C GLY A 586 6.76 -2.92 -3.56
N TRP A 587 5.98 -3.57 -4.42
CA TRP A 587 5.34 -2.97 -5.60
C TRP A 587 4.02 -2.30 -5.25
N GLN A 588 3.80 -1.09 -5.78
CA GLN A 588 2.47 -0.50 -5.85
C GLN A 588 1.88 -0.87 -7.20
N THR A 589 0.71 -1.48 -7.22
CA THR A 589 0.02 -1.89 -8.47
C THR A 589 -1.28 -1.11 -8.63
N HIS A 590 -1.76 -1.00 -9.86
CA HIS A 590 -3.09 -0.47 -10.12
C HIS A 590 -4.20 -1.53 -10.11
N ILE A 591 -3.88 -2.76 -9.72
CA ILE A 591 -4.91 -3.79 -9.55
C ILE A 591 -5.78 -3.37 -8.37
N ARG A 592 -7.07 -3.24 -8.64
CA ARG A 592 -8.06 -2.98 -7.60
C ARG A 592 -8.14 -4.20 -6.70
N ALA A 593 -7.81 -4.04 -5.44
CA ALA A 593 -7.93 -5.09 -4.44
C ALA A 593 -8.79 -4.61 -3.28
N LEU A 594 -9.30 -5.59 -2.53
CA LEU A 594 -9.94 -5.34 -1.25
C LEU A 594 -8.96 -4.70 -0.27
N ASP A 595 -9.48 -3.81 0.57
CA ASP A 595 -8.75 -3.19 1.67
C ASP A 595 -8.54 -4.21 2.80
N LEU A 596 -7.46 -4.97 2.66
CA LEU A 596 -7.05 -6.05 3.55
C LEU A 596 -5.73 -5.69 4.23
N GLN A 597 -5.56 -6.14 5.47
CA GLN A 597 -4.31 -6.00 6.22
C GLN A 597 -3.82 -7.38 6.67
N THR A 598 -2.61 -7.74 6.23
CA THR A 598 -1.95 -9.00 6.58
C THR A 598 -0.86 -8.76 7.62
N VAL A 599 -0.85 -9.54 8.70
CA VAL A 599 0.21 -9.56 9.71
C VAL A 599 0.79 -10.97 9.82
N GLY A 600 2.10 -11.09 10.08
CA GLY A 600 2.82 -12.36 10.26
C GLY A 600 2.55 -13.06 11.60
N LEU A 601 1.27 -13.18 11.96
CA LEU A 601 0.78 -13.80 13.19
C LEU A 601 -0.21 -14.91 12.82
N GLY A 602 0.12 -16.17 13.11
CA GLY A 602 -0.75 -17.32 12.84
C GLY A 602 -0.44 -18.49 13.77
N GLY A 603 -1.20 -19.58 13.64
CA GLY A 603 -1.08 -20.75 14.54
C GLY A 603 0.31 -21.41 14.55
N ASP A 604 1.03 -21.34 13.43
CA ASP A 604 2.34 -21.94 13.18
C ASP A 604 3.48 -20.89 13.15
N SER A 605 3.21 -19.68 13.61
CA SER A 605 4.24 -18.66 13.84
C SER A 605 5.25 -19.17 14.86
N HIS A 606 6.54 -19.02 14.57
CA HIS A 606 7.61 -19.50 15.43
C HIS A 606 7.63 -18.71 16.74
N VAL A 607 7.40 -19.41 17.86
CA VAL A 607 7.63 -18.88 19.20
C VAL A 607 9.12 -18.99 19.47
N HIS A 608 9.78 -17.84 19.55
CA HIS A 608 11.20 -17.75 19.80
C HIS A 608 11.46 -16.69 20.86
N PHE A 609 12.71 -16.56 21.27
CA PHE A 609 13.10 -15.64 22.30
C PHE A 609 14.38 -14.89 21.95
N ARG A 610 14.44 -13.65 22.43
CA ARG A 610 15.64 -12.81 22.45
C ARG A 610 15.85 -12.38 23.90
N ASP A 611 17.00 -12.72 24.46
CA ASP A 611 17.33 -12.53 25.87
C ASP A 611 16.31 -13.23 26.81
N THR A 612 15.37 -12.47 27.37
CA THR A 612 14.27 -12.94 28.25
C THR A 612 12.89 -12.58 27.72
N ARG A 613 12.78 -12.13 26.46
CA ARG A 613 11.51 -11.76 25.83
C ARG A 613 11.04 -12.84 24.87
N ILE A 614 9.78 -13.24 25.00
CA ILE A 614 9.08 -14.12 24.06
C ILE A 614 8.64 -13.29 22.85
N LEU A 615 8.84 -13.82 21.65
CA LEU A 615 8.47 -13.25 20.37
C LEU A 615 7.71 -14.32 19.57
N ILE A 616 6.70 -13.90 18.80
CA ILE A 616 5.89 -14.78 17.95
C ILE A 616 5.96 -14.26 16.53
N GLY A 617 6.40 -15.09 15.59
CA GLY A 617 6.57 -14.69 14.18
C GLY A 617 7.72 -13.69 13.98
N PRO A 618 7.99 -13.22 12.74
CA PRO A 618 7.20 -13.44 11.53
C PRO A 618 7.48 -14.77 10.84
N GLU A 619 8.55 -15.49 11.24
CA GLU A 619 8.91 -16.75 10.61
C GLU A 619 7.93 -17.88 10.96
N ARG A 620 7.68 -18.76 10.00
CA ARG A 620 6.87 -19.98 10.16
C ARG A 620 7.74 -21.19 10.50
N VAL A 621 7.23 -22.08 11.35
CA VAL A 621 7.76 -23.44 11.53
C VAL A 621 6.64 -24.46 11.65
N ALA A 622 6.89 -25.71 11.32
CA ALA A 622 5.91 -26.76 11.58
C ALA A 622 5.86 -27.06 13.11
N PRO A 623 4.65 -27.25 13.69
CA PRO A 623 4.50 -27.52 15.13
C PRO A 623 5.21 -28.81 15.57
N ILE A 624 5.63 -28.85 16.83
CA ILE A 624 6.29 -30.03 17.42
C ILE A 624 5.31 -31.20 17.57
N CYS A 625 4.04 -30.96 17.94
CA CYS A 625 3.02 -32.02 17.99
C CYS A 625 2.83 -32.71 16.64
N TRP A 626 2.81 -31.94 15.54
CA TRP A 626 2.73 -32.48 14.18
C TRP A 626 3.99 -33.29 13.82
N LEU A 627 5.17 -32.79 14.16
CA LEU A 627 6.42 -33.50 13.90
C LEU A 627 6.43 -34.86 14.61
N SER A 628 6.05 -34.89 15.89
CA SER A 628 6.00 -36.13 16.67
C SER A 628 4.99 -37.14 16.13
N ALA A 629 3.82 -36.66 15.69
CA ALA A 629 2.78 -37.52 15.11
C ALA A 629 3.18 -38.10 13.74
N THR A 630 4.04 -37.43 12.97
CA THR A 630 4.37 -37.81 11.59
C THR A 630 5.76 -38.43 11.43
N ARG A 631 6.67 -38.25 12.39
CA ARG A 631 8.07 -38.69 12.30
C ARG A 631 8.52 -39.42 13.55
N GLN A 632 8.96 -40.66 13.38
CA GLN A 632 9.62 -41.42 14.43
C GLN A 632 10.96 -40.79 14.84
N GLY A 633 11.40 -41.02 16.08
CA GLY A 633 12.64 -40.46 16.61
C GLY A 633 12.55 -38.98 17.03
N THR A 634 11.38 -38.34 16.96
CA THR A 634 11.17 -36.97 17.45
C THR A 634 11.44 -36.86 18.96
N GLY A 635 11.10 -37.89 19.73
CA GLY A 635 11.40 -37.95 21.17
C GLY A 635 12.89 -37.91 21.49
N ASP A 636 13.74 -38.51 20.65
CA ASP A 636 15.20 -38.50 20.82
C ASP A 636 15.78 -37.11 20.53
N ALA A 637 15.28 -36.47 19.47
CA ALA A 637 15.66 -35.10 19.13
C ALA A 637 15.28 -34.11 20.24
N LEU A 638 14.08 -34.25 20.83
CA LEU A 638 13.65 -33.46 21.98
C LEU A 638 14.49 -33.74 23.23
N ALA A 639 14.86 -35.00 23.48
CA ALA A 639 15.75 -35.36 24.58
C ALA A 639 17.14 -34.72 24.43
N TRP A 640 17.66 -34.65 23.20
CA TRP A 640 18.92 -33.97 22.91
C TRP A 640 18.85 -32.46 23.21
N VAL A 641 17.78 -31.78 22.75
CA VAL A 641 17.57 -30.36 23.04
C VAL A 641 17.41 -30.12 24.55
N GLU A 642 16.63 -30.97 25.23
CA GLU A 642 16.40 -30.92 26.68
C GLU A 642 17.71 -31.02 27.47
N SER A 643 18.60 -31.95 27.09
CA SER A 643 19.91 -32.14 27.75
C SER A 643 20.80 -30.89 27.71
N ARG A 644 20.51 -29.97 26.79
CA ARG A 644 21.30 -28.76 26.57
C ARG A 644 20.57 -27.50 27.00
N ALA A 645 19.26 -27.52 27.24
CA ALA A 645 18.40 -26.34 27.41
C ALA A 645 18.90 -25.27 28.41
N GLN A 646 19.70 -25.65 29.41
CA GLN A 646 20.28 -24.76 30.43
C GLN A 646 21.69 -24.24 30.09
N SER A 647 22.28 -24.63 28.96
CA SER A 647 23.65 -24.25 28.62
C SER A 647 23.73 -22.75 28.27
N PRO A 648 24.77 -22.02 28.75
CA PRO A 648 24.97 -20.63 28.40
C PRO A 648 25.14 -20.44 26.88
N GLY A 649 24.50 -19.42 26.31
CA GLY A 649 24.65 -19.07 24.89
C GLY A 649 23.73 -19.80 23.91
N ILE A 650 22.81 -20.65 24.37
CA ILE A 650 21.80 -21.28 23.52
C ILE A 650 20.76 -20.26 23.04
N SER A 651 20.55 -20.25 21.73
CA SER A 651 19.55 -19.45 21.04
C SER A 651 18.31 -20.27 20.69
N SER A 652 17.23 -19.59 20.29
CA SER A 652 16.04 -20.25 19.73
C SER A 652 16.35 -21.13 18.51
N ALA A 653 17.37 -20.78 17.73
CA ALA A 653 17.79 -21.54 16.56
C ALA A 653 18.38 -22.92 16.95
N ASP A 654 19.00 -23.02 18.12
CA ASP A 654 19.59 -24.27 18.62
C ASP A 654 18.53 -25.26 19.13
N MET A 655 17.33 -24.75 19.46
CA MET A 655 16.16 -25.52 19.89
C MET A 655 15.22 -25.90 18.74
N THR A 656 15.54 -25.43 17.52
CA THR A 656 14.78 -25.73 16.31
C THR A 656 15.16 -27.13 15.77
N LEU A 657 14.17 -27.90 15.35
CA LEU A 657 14.33 -29.23 14.77
C LEU A 657 14.15 -29.17 13.24
N PHE A 658 14.75 -30.13 12.55
CA PHE A 658 14.70 -30.28 11.10
C PHE A 658 14.26 -31.69 10.74
N THR A 659 13.49 -31.84 9.65
CA THR A 659 13.10 -33.14 9.08
C THR A 659 12.97 -33.04 7.56
N CYS A 660 13.01 -34.17 6.84
CA CYS A 660 12.75 -34.17 5.40
C CYS A 660 11.26 -33.90 5.10
N SER A 661 10.99 -32.94 4.21
CA SER A 661 9.63 -32.56 3.82
C SER A 661 8.89 -33.63 3.00
N GLY A 662 9.62 -34.57 2.40
CA GLY A 662 9.08 -35.56 1.45
C GLY A 662 9.08 -35.08 -0.02
N LYS A 663 9.63 -33.90 -0.31
CA LYS A 663 9.90 -33.45 -1.67
C LYS A 663 10.97 -34.31 -2.34
N THR A 664 10.84 -34.55 -3.65
CA THR A 664 11.89 -35.19 -4.46
C THR A 664 13.19 -34.39 -4.33
N ILE A 665 14.26 -35.08 -3.95
CA ILE A 665 15.57 -34.48 -3.73
C ILE A 665 16.11 -33.95 -5.08
N PRO A 666 16.66 -32.73 -5.14
CA PRO A 666 17.27 -32.19 -6.35
C PRO A 666 18.36 -33.10 -6.91
N ALA A 667 18.51 -33.12 -8.24
CA ALA A 667 19.51 -33.96 -8.92
C ALA A 667 20.97 -33.63 -8.54
N PHE A 668 21.23 -32.41 -8.04
CA PHE A 668 22.55 -31.98 -7.58
C PHE A 668 22.51 -31.54 -6.12
N LEU A 669 23.07 -32.37 -5.25
CA LEU A 669 23.38 -32.07 -3.86
C LEU A 669 24.90 -32.18 -3.67
N SER A 670 25.46 -31.31 -2.83
CA SER A 670 26.83 -31.50 -2.34
C SER A 670 26.92 -32.74 -1.42
N ASP A 671 28.13 -33.27 -1.24
CA ASP A 671 28.37 -34.42 -0.35
C ASP A 671 27.88 -34.19 1.09
N ILE A 672 27.96 -32.95 1.57
CA ILE A 672 27.48 -32.58 2.92
C ILE A 672 25.96 -32.54 2.95
N GLU A 673 25.31 -31.98 1.92
CA GLU A 673 23.85 -31.95 1.82
C GLU A 673 23.25 -33.36 1.69
N MET A 674 23.88 -34.26 0.94
CA MET A 674 23.47 -35.67 0.88
C MET A 674 23.50 -36.33 2.26
N LYS A 675 24.55 -36.07 3.06
CA LYS A 675 24.64 -36.57 4.45
C LYS A 675 23.55 -35.97 5.34
N ILE A 676 23.29 -34.66 5.23
CA ILE A 676 22.20 -34.00 5.98
C ILE A 676 20.87 -34.68 5.65
N VAL A 677 20.56 -34.85 4.36
CA VAL A 677 19.30 -35.47 3.93
C VAL A 677 19.19 -36.91 4.43
N ALA A 678 20.26 -37.70 4.34
CA ALA A 678 20.26 -39.07 4.85
C ALA A 678 20.00 -39.14 6.38
N LEU A 679 20.60 -38.24 7.17
CA LEU A 679 20.32 -38.14 8.61
C LEU A 679 18.84 -37.77 8.86
N LEU A 680 18.34 -36.74 8.16
CA LEU A 680 16.97 -36.24 8.33
C LEU A 680 15.88 -37.18 7.79
N GLN A 681 16.24 -38.12 6.92
CA GLN A 681 15.37 -39.23 6.51
C GLN A 681 15.21 -40.28 7.61
N ALA A 682 16.25 -40.51 8.41
CA ALA A 682 16.22 -41.49 9.50
C ALA A 682 15.38 -41.00 10.68
N ARG A 683 15.60 -39.76 11.13
CA ARG A 683 14.78 -39.09 12.15
C ARG A 683 15.00 -37.58 12.13
N PRO A 684 14.21 -36.80 12.88
CA PRO A 684 14.48 -35.38 13.07
C PRO A 684 15.78 -35.13 13.86
N TYR A 685 16.46 -34.02 13.57
CA TYR A 685 17.67 -33.57 14.27
C TYR A 685 17.61 -32.06 14.54
N SER A 686 18.24 -31.59 15.63
CA SER A 686 18.49 -30.15 15.82
C SER A 686 19.74 -29.69 15.05
N LEU A 687 19.90 -28.38 14.85
CA LEU A 687 21.08 -27.85 14.14
C LEU A 687 22.39 -28.19 14.87
N THR A 688 22.37 -28.13 16.21
CA THR A 688 23.53 -28.47 17.04
C THR A 688 23.84 -29.96 17.00
N GLU A 689 22.82 -30.81 16.87
CA GLU A 689 22.99 -32.26 16.70
C GLU A 689 23.58 -32.60 15.33
N LEU A 690 23.08 -31.97 14.26
CA LEU A 690 23.62 -32.11 12.91
C LEU A 690 25.08 -31.66 12.84
N ALA A 691 25.44 -30.57 13.52
CA ALA A 691 26.82 -30.10 13.56
C ALA A 691 27.76 -31.16 14.16
N VAL A 692 27.35 -31.80 15.27
CA VAL A 692 28.10 -32.90 15.89
C VAL A 692 28.20 -34.10 14.95
N ALA A 693 27.08 -34.54 14.36
CA ALA A 693 27.04 -35.68 13.44
C ALA A 693 27.90 -35.47 12.18
N LEU A 694 27.99 -34.24 11.70
CA LEU A 694 28.76 -33.85 10.51
C LEU A 694 30.19 -33.38 10.84
N GLN A 695 30.60 -33.47 12.11
CA GLN A 695 31.92 -33.02 12.60
C GLN A 695 32.22 -31.56 12.22
N LYS A 696 31.23 -30.68 12.37
CA LYS A 696 31.37 -29.24 12.17
C LYS A 696 31.60 -28.55 13.51
N PRO A 697 32.56 -27.60 13.60
CA PRO A 697 32.91 -26.97 14.87
C PRO A 697 31.82 -26.01 15.38
N HIS A 698 30.92 -25.54 14.50
CA HIS A 698 29.84 -24.64 14.87
C HIS A 698 28.55 -24.93 14.07
N PRO A 699 27.34 -24.80 14.66
CA PRO A 699 26.06 -25.02 13.98
C PRO A 699 25.86 -24.19 12.71
N SER A 700 26.37 -22.94 12.69
CA SER A 700 26.28 -22.07 11.51
C SER A 700 27.03 -22.60 10.28
N MET A 701 27.94 -23.56 10.45
CA MET A 701 28.69 -24.19 9.35
C MET A 701 27.95 -25.38 8.72
N VAL A 702 26.75 -25.73 9.20
CA VAL A 702 25.90 -26.75 8.59
C VAL A 702 25.15 -26.11 7.40
N PRO A 703 25.39 -26.53 6.15
CA PRO A 703 24.80 -25.92 4.95
C PRO A 703 23.33 -26.35 4.74
N ILE A 704 22.45 -25.96 5.66
CA ILE A 704 21.03 -26.36 5.65
C ILE A 704 20.11 -25.32 4.97
N LYS A 705 20.55 -24.06 4.87
CA LYS A 705 19.72 -22.94 4.40
C LYS A 705 19.11 -23.20 3.02
N ARG A 706 19.92 -23.71 2.07
CA ARG A 706 19.47 -24.04 0.71
C ARG A 706 18.41 -25.13 0.71
N LEU A 707 18.61 -26.18 1.51
CA LEU A 707 17.66 -27.29 1.61
C LEU A 707 16.31 -26.84 2.20
N VAL A 708 16.32 -25.87 3.11
CA VAL A 708 15.09 -25.26 3.65
C VAL A 708 14.43 -24.36 2.61
N SER A 709 15.17 -23.48 1.94
CA SER A 709 14.62 -22.58 0.91
C SER A 709 14.06 -23.35 -0.28
N GLU A 710 14.66 -24.49 -0.64
CA GLU A 710 14.16 -25.39 -1.69
C GLU A 710 13.08 -26.37 -1.20
N HIS A 711 12.66 -26.27 0.07
CA HIS A 711 11.64 -27.12 0.71
C HIS A 711 11.97 -28.61 0.66
N VAL A 712 13.25 -28.99 0.63
CA VAL A 712 13.70 -30.38 0.83
C VAL A 712 13.69 -30.73 2.32
N VAL A 713 13.99 -29.74 3.15
CA VAL A 713 13.99 -29.83 4.61
C VAL A 713 12.95 -28.90 5.19
N GLN A 714 12.13 -29.43 6.10
CA GLN A 714 11.16 -28.68 6.88
C GLN A 714 11.77 -28.28 8.22
N ARG A 715 11.59 -27.01 8.60
CA ARG A 715 11.93 -26.50 9.92
C ARG A 715 10.75 -26.67 10.88
N CYS A 716 11.02 -27.15 12.08
CA CYS A 716 10.04 -27.43 13.12
C CYS A 716 10.44 -26.75 14.43
N GLY A 717 9.48 -26.20 15.16
CA GLY A 717 9.72 -25.47 16.40
C GLY A 717 8.43 -25.27 17.17
N PHE A 718 8.50 -24.70 18.36
CA PHE A 718 7.31 -24.44 19.18
C PHE A 718 6.46 -23.33 18.57
N THR A 719 5.14 -23.53 18.51
CA THR A 719 4.19 -22.58 17.90
C THR A 719 2.99 -22.29 18.81
N PRO A 720 2.15 -21.28 18.52
CA PRO A 720 0.85 -21.13 19.16
C PRO A 720 -0.02 -22.40 19.08
N THR A 721 0.06 -23.18 17.99
CA THR A 721 -0.59 -24.50 17.86
C THR A 721 -0.09 -25.47 18.94
N ASP A 722 1.21 -25.52 19.24
CA ASP A 722 1.75 -26.31 20.35
C ASP A 722 1.27 -25.80 21.70
N ALA A 723 1.21 -24.47 21.89
CA ALA A 723 0.70 -23.85 23.11
C ALA A 723 -0.77 -24.23 23.37
N LEU A 724 -1.61 -24.26 22.33
CA LEU A 724 -3.00 -24.71 22.42
C LEU A 724 -3.10 -26.20 22.81
N HIS A 725 -2.26 -27.07 22.24
CA HIS A 725 -2.20 -28.48 22.63
C HIS A 725 -1.76 -28.65 24.08
N ALA A 726 -0.70 -27.95 24.50
CA ALA A 726 -0.21 -28.00 25.87
C ALA A 726 -1.28 -27.53 26.88
N ALA A 727 -2.00 -26.45 26.55
CA ALA A 727 -3.12 -25.93 27.33
C ALA A 727 -4.38 -26.82 27.29
N GLY A 728 -4.44 -27.82 26.41
CA GLY A 728 -5.63 -28.66 26.22
C GLY A 728 -6.80 -27.93 25.53
N ARG A 729 -6.52 -26.82 24.83
CA ARG A 729 -7.49 -26.05 24.05
C ARG A 729 -7.63 -26.57 22.61
N LEU A 730 -6.74 -27.47 22.19
CA LEU A 730 -6.72 -28.13 20.89
C LEU A 730 -6.19 -29.56 21.05
N ASP A 731 -6.75 -30.52 20.32
CA ASP A 731 -6.37 -31.94 20.40
C ASP A 731 -6.39 -32.59 19.01
N LEU A 732 -5.36 -32.29 18.20
CA LEU A 732 -5.22 -32.79 16.82
C LEU A 732 -4.08 -33.80 16.67
N TRP A 733 -2.97 -33.57 17.36
CA TRP A 733 -1.74 -34.37 17.26
C TRP A 733 -1.18 -34.71 18.64
N ASP A 734 0.11 -35.07 18.70
CA ASP A 734 0.77 -35.49 19.93
C ASP A 734 0.89 -34.34 20.95
N ARG A 735 -0.10 -34.28 21.85
CA ARG A 735 -0.13 -33.33 22.96
C ARG A 735 1.05 -33.50 23.92
N ALA A 736 1.54 -34.72 24.13
CA ALA A 736 2.64 -34.97 25.06
C ALA A 736 3.94 -34.33 24.56
N ALA A 737 4.16 -34.33 23.24
CA ALA A 737 5.28 -33.64 22.61
C ALA A 737 5.22 -32.12 22.83
N SER A 738 4.06 -31.48 22.68
CA SER A 738 3.93 -30.04 22.96
C SER A 738 4.17 -29.70 24.42
N ILE A 739 3.65 -30.50 25.37
CA ILE A 739 3.91 -30.30 26.80
C ILE A 739 5.41 -30.42 27.10
N ARG A 740 6.09 -31.41 26.52
CA ARG A 740 7.54 -31.58 26.69
C ARG A 740 8.32 -30.41 26.10
N ALA A 741 7.99 -29.96 24.89
CA ALA A 741 8.63 -28.80 24.27
C ALA A 741 8.41 -27.51 25.08
N ALA A 742 7.20 -27.31 25.62
CA ALA A 742 6.91 -26.19 26.51
C ALA A 742 7.77 -26.22 27.79
N ARG A 743 7.96 -27.40 28.41
CA ARG A 743 8.84 -27.56 29.58
C ARG A 743 10.28 -27.19 29.27
N ILE A 744 10.81 -27.67 28.14
CA ILE A 744 12.18 -27.37 27.69
C ILE A 744 12.39 -25.85 27.58
N LEU A 745 11.40 -25.14 27.01
CA LEU A 745 11.46 -23.68 26.85
C LEU A 745 11.24 -22.94 28.18
N ALA A 746 10.27 -23.35 28.99
CA ALA A 746 9.93 -22.71 30.27
C ALA A 746 11.09 -22.72 31.28
N VAL A 747 11.91 -23.78 31.29
CA VAL A 747 13.14 -23.85 32.10
C VAL A 747 14.06 -22.65 31.84
N ARG A 748 14.13 -22.15 30.61
CA ARG A 748 14.97 -21.02 30.24
C ARG A 748 14.51 -19.70 30.84
N PHE A 749 13.22 -19.58 31.12
CA PHE A 749 12.57 -18.43 31.74
C PHE A 749 12.41 -18.58 33.25
N GLN A 750 12.87 -19.70 33.84
CA GLN A 750 12.68 -20.03 35.26
C GLN A 750 11.20 -20.01 35.68
N GLN A 751 10.33 -20.50 34.79
CA GLN A 751 8.88 -20.54 34.98
C GLN A 751 8.35 -21.97 34.89
N ASP A 752 7.16 -22.20 35.45
CA ASP A 752 6.42 -23.43 35.16
C ASP A 752 5.93 -23.44 33.70
N ALA A 753 5.85 -24.64 33.11
CA ALA A 753 5.43 -24.79 31.72
C ALA A 753 4.00 -24.28 31.47
N VAL A 754 3.10 -24.40 32.44
CA VAL A 754 1.71 -23.93 32.34
C VAL A 754 1.68 -22.40 32.27
N ASP A 755 2.43 -21.73 33.15
CA ASP A 755 2.50 -20.26 33.18
C ASP A 755 3.14 -19.72 31.89
N TRP A 756 4.21 -20.36 31.43
CA TRP A 756 4.88 -19.98 30.20
C TRP A 756 3.98 -20.15 28.97
N VAL A 757 3.24 -21.28 28.87
CA VAL A 757 2.25 -21.49 27.81
C VAL A 757 1.14 -20.44 27.87
N SER A 758 0.65 -20.10 29.06
CA SER A 758 -0.34 -19.03 29.26
C SER A 758 0.19 -17.68 28.78
N GLN A 759 1.46 -17.39 29.02
CA GLN A 759 2.12 -16.16 28.56
C GLN A 759 2.23 -16.10 27.03
N VAL A 760 2.55 -17.22 26.37
CA VAL A 760 2.58 -17.31 24.89
C VAL A 760 1.18 -17.06 24.30
N LEU A 761 0.14 -17.69 24.83
CA LEU A 761 -1.24 -17.52 24.37
C LEU A 761 -1.72 -16.07 24.59
N THR A 762 -1.45 -15.50 25.77
CA THR A 762 -1.75 -14.11 26.11
C THR A 762 -1.08 -13.12 25.15
N LEU A 763 0.18 -13.36 24.80
CA LEU A 763 0.92 -12.54 23.85
C LEU A 763 0.29 -12.61 22.44
N PHE A 764 -0.11 -13.80 22.00
CA PHE A 764 -0.81 -13.99 20.73
C PHE A 764 -2.13 -13.21 20.71
N GLU A 765 -2.98 -13.40 21.72
CA GLU A 765 -4.28 -12.72 21.86
C GLU A 765 -4.13 -11.19 21.91
N ARG A 766 -3.14 -10.68 22.66
CA ARG A 766 -2.84 -9.23 22.73
C ARG A 766 -2.45 -8.69 21.35
N THR A 767 -1.57 -9.40 20.64
CA THR A 767 -1.12 -8.99 19.31
C THR A 767 -2.28 -9.01 18.31
N LEU A 768 -3.10 -10.07 18.34
CA LEU A 768 -4.29 -10.16 17.50
C LEU A 768 -5.30 -9.02 17.77
N ALA A 769 -5.56 -8.72 19.04
CA ALA A 769 -6.45 -7.63 19.45
C ALA A 769 -5.94 -6.26 18.98
N LEU A 770 -4.62 -6.03 19.07
CA LEU A 770 -3.96 -4.82 18.56
C LEU A 770 -4.17 -4.67 17.05
N GLU A 771 -4.00 -5.76 16.29
CA GLU A 771 -4.14 -5.73 14.84
C GLU A 771 -5.58 -5.48 14.38
N ILE A 772 -6.57 -6.10 15.06
CA ILE A 772 -8.00 -5.80 14.84
C ILE A 772 -8.30 -4.31 15.10
N LEU A 773 -7.77 -3.76 16.20
CA LEU A 773 -7.98 -2.36 16.56
C LEU A 773 -7.31 -1.40 15.56
N LYS A 774 -6.07 -1.68 15.17
CA LYS A 774 -5.34 -0.92 14.13
C LYS A 774 -6.08 -0.94 12.81
N LYS A 775 -6.61 -2.10 12.38
CA LYS A 775 -7.41 -2.20 11.16
C LYS A 775 -8.62 -1.28 11.22
N LYS A 776 -9.34 -1.25 12.35
CA LYS A 776 -10.49 -0.34 12.48
C LYS A 776 -10.11 1.14 12.42
N LEU A 777 -9.01 1.52 13.06
CA LEU A 777 -8.49 2.90 13.06
C LEU A 777 -7.94 3.30 11.68
N SER A 778 -7.46 2.33 10.90
CA SER A 778 -6.90 2.55 9.56
C SER A 778 -7.87 3.20 8.57
N GLU A 779 -9.18 3.08 8.83
CA GLU A 779 -10.22 3.70 8.02
C GLU A 779 -10.14 5.23 7.98
N GLN A 780 -9.56 5.85 9.02
CA GLN A 780 -9.44 7.30 9.19
C GLN A 780 -7.99 7.78 9.29
N THR A 781 -7.03 6.90 9.63
CA THR A 781 -5.64 7.29 9.88
C THR A 781 -4.68 6.22 9.35
N PRO A 782 -3.66 6.54 8.53
CA PRO A 782 -2.71 5.55 8.05
C PRO A 782 -2.00 4.78 9.18
N ILE A 783 -1.86 3.46 9.05
CA ILE A 783 -1.29 2.59 10.10
C ILE A 783 0.14 3.01 10.49
N LYS A 784 0.96 3.42 9.52
CA LYS A 784 2.33 3.92 9.78
C LYS A 784 2.34 5.14 10.71
N ALA A 785 1.29 5.96 10.68
CA ALA A 785 1.15 7.08 11.60
C ALA A 785 0.76 6.58 13.01
N LEU A 786 -0.01 5.50 13.13
CA LEU A 786 -0.34 4.87 14.41
C LEU A 786 0.90 4.28 15.09
N ASP A 787 1.77 3.60 14.33
CA ASP A 787 2.98 2.96 14.87
C ASP A 787 4.08 3.95 15.23
N SER A 788 4.14 5.12 14.59
CA SER A 788 5.22 6.09 14.80
C SER A 788 4.95 7.11 15.91
N GLN A 789 3.72 7.18 16.43
CA GLN A 789 3.33 8.16 17.45
C GLN A 789 3.36 7.58 18.87
N PRO A 790 4.22 8.10 19.79
CA PRO A 790 4.34 7.59 21.16
C PRO A 790 3.02 7.65 21.97
N LEU A 791 2.20 8.68 21.74
CA LEU A 791 0.89 8.79 22.40
C LEU A 791 -0.07 7.70 21.94
N ALA A 792 -0.11 7.41 20.63
CA ALA A 792 -0.96 6.34 20.10
C ALA A 792 -0.57 4.98 20.67
N GLN A 793 0.74 4.68 20.74
CA GLN A 793 1.25 3.47 21.37
C GLN A 793 0.84 3.38 22.85
N ALA A 794 1.04 4.46 23.62
CA ALA A 794 0.66 4.50 25.03
C ALA A 794 -0.85 4.27 25.24
N MET A 795 -1.70 4.83 24.37
CA MET A 795 -3.15 4.61 24.44
C MET A 795 -3.53 3.16 24.07
N LEU A 796 -2.92 2.60 23.03
CA LEU A 796 -3.16 1.22 22.59
C LEU A 796 -2.75 0.22 23.68
N ASP A 797 -1.58 0.40 24.29
CA ASP A 797 -1.15 -0.43 25.42
C ASP A 797 -2.12 -0.35 26.59
N ARG A 798 -2.66 0.84 26.89
CA ARG A 798 -3.66 1.04 27.95
C ARG A 798 -5.02 0.42 27.67
N ILE A 799 -5.40 0.30 26.41
CA ILE A 799 -6.64 -0.37 26.00
C ILE A 799 -6.48 -1.89 26.14
N LEU A 800 -5.31 -2.43 25.78
CA LEU A 800 -5.04 -3.87 25.77
C LEU A 800 -4.70 -4.44 27.15
N ASP A 801 -4.03 -3.65 27.99
CA ASP A 801 -3.64 -4.05 29.34
C ASP A 801 -4.70 -3.56 30.35
N GLN A 802 -5.64 -4.43 30.70
CA GLN A 802 -6.69 -4.16 31.70
C GLN A 802 -6.15 -4.02 33.14
N GLU A 803 -4.85 -4.21 33.37
CA GLU A 803 -4.26 -3.91 34.67
C GLU A 803 -4.26 -2.39 34.93
N VAL A 804 -4.98 -1.98 35.96
CA VAL A 804 -5.09 -0.59 36.46
C VAL A 804 -3.75 -0.13 37.08
N ARG A 805 -2.66 -0.11 36.31
CA ARG A 805 -1.38 0.45 36.74
C ARG A 805 -1.29 1.92 36.33
N GLY A 806 -1.90 2.83 37.09
CA GLY A 806 -1.78 4.27 36.81
C GLY A 806 -3.01 5.14 37.06
N GLY A 807 -4.07 4.62 37.68
CA GLY A 807 -5.19 5.43 38.20
C GLY A 807 -6.29 5.82 37.21
N PHE A 808 -6.19 5.48 35.92
CA PHE A 808 -7.29 5.59 34.94
C PHE A 808 -7.23 4.47 33.90
N GLY A 809 -8.39 4.07 33.37
CA GLY A 809 -8.52 3.03 32.33
C GLY A 809 -9.09 3.60 31.03
N LEU A 810 -8.76 2.98 29.91
CA LEU A 810 -9.34 3.28 28.60
C LEU A 810 -10.15 2.07 28.13
N THR A 811 -11.33 2.32 27.59
CA THR A 811 -12.21 1.28 27.06
C THR A 811 -12.64 1.67 25.66
N VAL A 812 -12.55 0.70 24.74
CA VAL A 812 -13.08 0.83 23.38
C VAL A 812 -14.38 0.05 23.31
N SER A 813 -15.28 0.44 22.41
CA SER A 813 -16.46 -0.36 22.10
C SER A 813 -16.65 -0.40 20.59
N PHE A 814 -16.99 -1.57 20.08
CA PHE A 814 -17.20 -1.81 18.66
C PHE A 814 -18.70 -1.85 18.37
N GLN A 815 -19.15 -1.10 17.38
CA GLN A 815 -20.54 -1.13 16.91
C GLN A 815 -20.86 -2.42 16.15
N HIS A 816 -19.85 -2.98 15.48
CA HIS A 816 -19.99 -4.16 14.62
C HIS A 816 -19.21 -5.33 15.22
N PRO A 817 -19.68 -6.58 15.04
CA PRO A 817 -18.99 -7.76 15.55
C PRO A 817 -17.66 -8.00 14.81
N VAL A 818 -16.78 -8.77 15.44
CA VAL A 818 -15.58 -9.33 14.83
C VAL A 818 -15.86 -10.80 14.51
N ILE A 819 -15.83 -11.15 13.22
CA ILE A 819 -15.97 -12.52 12.73
C ILE A 819 -14.59 -13.16 12.68
N GLY A 820 -14.41 -14.26 13.41
CA GLY A 820 -13.20 -15.06 13.36
C GLY A 820 -13.35 -16.23 12.40
N ILE A 821 -12.45 -16.33 11.42
CA ILE A 821 -12.37 -17.46 10.49
C ILE A 821 -10.95 -18.03 10.39
N GLY A 822 -10.82 -19.22 9.82
CA GLY A 822 -9.60 -20.02 9.84
C GLY A 822 -9.58 -21.00 11.02
N ALA A 823 -8.79 -22.07 10.89
CA ALA A 823 -8.75 -23.17 11.86
C ALA A 823 -8.49 -22.73 13.32
N PRO A 824 -7.50 -21.85 13.63
CA PRO A 824 -7.24 -21.40 14.99
C PRO A 824 -8.15 -20.26 15.48
N ALA A 825 -9.06 -19.72 14.67
CA ALA A 825 -9.86 -18.56 15.07
C ALA A 825 -10.78 -18.81 16.26
N ALA A 826 -11.39 -19.99 16.33
CA ALA A 826 -12.23 -20.39 17.47
C ALA A 826 -11.44 -20.37 18.80
N CYS A 827 -10.12 -20.57 18.74
CA CYS A 827 -9.27 -20.56 19.91
C CYS A 827 -8.80 -19.17 20.31
N PHE A 828 -8.58 -18.22 19.37
CA PHE A 828 -7.94 -16.94 19.69
C PHE A 828 -8.85 -15.71 19.59
N VAL A 829 -9.81 -15.70 18.65
CA VAL A 829 -10.62 -14.51 18.37
C VAL A 829 -11.50 -14.11 19.57
N PRO A 830 -12.16 -15.03 20.29
CA PRO A 830 -12.96 -14.66 21.47
C PRO A 830 -12.14 -13.91 22.52
N ASP A 831 -10.97 -14.42 22.89
CA ASP A 831 -10.12 -13.82 23.93
C ASP A 831 -9.48 -12.50 23.46
N ALA A 832 -9.10 -12.40 22.19
CA ALA A 832 -8.66 -11.14 21.61
C ALA A 832 -9.79 -10.08 21.64
N CYS A 833 -11.02 -10.46 21.32
CA CYS A 833 -12.18 -9.56 21.36
C CYS A 833 -12.53 -9.10 22.77
N LEU A 834 -12.36 -9.96 23.79
CA LEU A 834 -12.56 -9.58 25.19
C LEU A 834 -11.63 -8.44 25.61
N ARG A 835 -10.37 -8.43 25.12
CA ARG A 835 -9.39 -7.36 25.43
C ARG A 835 -9.80 -5.99 24.88
N ILE A 836 -10.51 -5.96 23.77
CA ILE A 836 -10.96 -4.72 23.10
C ILE A 836 -12.46 -4.47 23.24
N ASN A 837 -13.15 -5.23 24.11
CA ASN A 837 -14.59 -5.14 24.36
C ASN A 837 -15.41 -5.15 23.04
N ALA A 838 -15.10 -6.10 22.18
CA ALA A 838 -15.80 -6.38 20.94
C ALA A 838 -16.60 -7.69 21.04
N ARG A 839 -17.69 -7.80 20.28
CA ARG A 839 -18.46 -9.04 20.16
C ARG A 839 -17.79 -9.97 19.14
N ALA A 840 -17.29 -11.12 19.59
CA ALA A 840 -16.78 -12.16 18.71
C ALA A 840 -17.92 -13.00 18.10
N VAL A 841 -17.78 -13.39 16.83
CA VAL A 841 -18.65 -14.33 16.12
C VAL A 841 -17.77 -15.37 15.44
N ILE A 842 -17.96 -16.64 15.77
CA ILE A 842 -17.30 -17.77 15.09
C ILE A 842 -18.39 -18.55 14.35
N PRO A 843 -18.52 -18.36 13.02
CA PRO A 843 -19.57 -19.03 12.27
C PRO A 843 -19.29 -20.53 12.11
N PRO A 844 -20.32 -21.36 11.83
CA PRO A 844 -20.10 -22.75 11.46
C PRO A 844 -19.23 -22.81 10.19
N HIS A 845 -18.39 -23.85 10.09
CA HIS A 845 -17.44 -24.03 8.98
C HIS A 845 -16.42 -22.88 8.78
N ALA A 846 -16.15 -22.11 9.84
CA ALA A 846 -15.14 -21.04 9.85
C ALA A 846 -13.75 -21.50 9.36
N ASP A 847 -13.40 -22.77 9.52
CA ASP A 847 -12.12 -23.37 9.12
C ASP A 847 -11.94 -23.50 7.59
N VAL A 848 -13.03 -23.40 6.82
CA VAL A 848 -13.06 -23.47 5.34
C VAL A 848 -13.80 -22.27 4.73
N ALA A 849 -13.86 -21.16 5.46
CA ALA A 849 -14.54 -19.93 5.01
C ALA A 849 -13.97 -19.37 3.71
N ASN A 850 -12.67 -19.55 3.47
CA ASN A 850 -12.00 -19.26 2.20
C ASN A 850 -12.63 -20.02 1.02
N ALA A 851 -12.79 -21.34 1.12
CA ALA A 851 -13.38 -22.16 0.06
C ALA A 851 -14.87 -21.87 -0.13
N VAL A 852 -15.62 -21.61 0.95
CA VAL A 852 -17.01 -21.13 0.85
C VAL A 852 -17.05 -19.78 0.14
N GLY A 853 -16.21 -18.84 0.56
CA GLY A 853 -16.02 -17.54 -0.06
C GLY A 853 -15.72 -17.60 -1.54
N ALA A 854 -14.90 -18.58 -1.95
CA ALA A 854 -14.51 -18.77 -3.32
C ALA A 854 -15.70 -19.13 -4.21
N ILE A 855 -16.71 -19.83 -3.70
CA ILE A 855 -17.86 -20.30 -4.51
C ILE A 855 -19.10 -19.39 -4.45
N ILE A 856 -19.21 -18.54 -3.42
CA ILE A 856 -20.33 -17.59 -3.27
C ILE A 856 -20.15 -16.26 -4.01
N GLY A 857 -18.94 -15.96 -4.51
CA GLY A 857 -18.63 -14.70 -5.22
C GLY A 857 -19.50 -14.49 -6.46
N SER A 858 -19.43 -13.33 -7.11
CA SER A 858 -20.24 -12.99 -8.30
C SER A 858 -19.36 -12.45 -9.43
N ILE A 859 -19.85 -12.43 -10.67
CA ILE A 859 -19.20 -11.69 -11.75
C ILE A 859 -19.50 -10.21 -11.53
N ALA A 860 -18.45 -9.39 -11.42
CA ALA A 860 -18.59 -7.95 -11.29
C ALA A 860 -17.69 -7.23 -12.31
N ILE A 861 -18.31 -6.43 -13.15
CA ILE A 861 -17.64 -5.66 -14.21
C ILE A 861 -17.93 -4.19 -13.96
N ARG A 862 -16.91 -3.35 -14.15
CA ARG A 862 -17.03 -1.90 -14.06
C ARG A 862 -16.39 -1.27 -15.28
N HIS A 863 -17.02 -0.23 -15.79
CA HIS A 863 -16.48 0.55 -16.88
C HIS A 863 -16.97 2.00 -16.73
N ASP A 864 -16.08 2.95 -16.95
CA ASP A 864 -16.37 4.37 -16.76
C ASP A 864 -16.19 5.10 -18.10
N VAL A 865 -17.14 5.98 -18.43
CA VAL A 865 -17.06 6.87 -19.60
C VAL A 865 -17.00 8.31 -19.12
N ARG A 866 -16.10 9.11 -19.68
CA ARG A 866 -15.97 10.53 -19.33
C ARG A 866 -16.44 11.40 -20.48
N ILE A 867 -17.12 12.48 -20.15
CA ILE A 867 -17.55 13.53 -21.07
C ILE A 867 -16.82 14.80 -20.65
N THR A 868 -16.03 15.38 -21.55
CA THR A 868 -15.26 16.61 -21.29
C THR A 868 -15.61 17.68 -22.32
N PRO A 869 -15.91 18.91 -21.91
CA PRO A 869 -16.09 20.02 -22.83
C PRO A 869 -14.75 20.51 -23.38
N ASP A 870 -14.71 20.95 -24.64
CA ASP A 870 -13.58 21.67 -25.23
C ASP A 870 -13.73 23.20 -25.11
N GLU A 871 -12.74 23.94 -25.64
CA GLU A 871 -12.70 25.41 -25.61
C GLU A 871 -13.90 26.08 -26.31
N ILE A 872 -14.60 25.37 -27.20
CA ILE A 872 -15.73 25.86 -28.00
C ILE A 872 -17.06 25.30 -27.43
N GLY A 873 -17.03 24.60 -26.30
CA GLY A 873 -18.19 24.03 -25.63
C GLY A 873 -18.73 22.74 -26.26
N CYS A 874 -18.00 22.11 -27.18
CA CYS A 874 -18.33 20.79 -27.68
C CYS A 874 -17.88 19.69 -26.72
N MET A 875 -18.60 18.59 -26.67
CA MET A 875 -18.44 17.50 -25.72
C MET A 875 -17.71 16.33 -26.37
N HIS A 876 -16.58 15.95 -25.79
CA HIS A 876 -15.75 14.82 -26.18
C HIS A 876 -15.99 13.65 -25.23
N LEU A 877 -16.08 12.43 -25.77
CA LEU A 877 -16.23 11.21 -24.98
C LEU A 877 -14.88 10.50 -24.89
N SER A 878 -14.36 10.35 -23.68
CA SER A 878 -13.19 9.49 -23.41
C SER A 878 -13.65 8.13 -22.88
N GLY A 879 -12.99 7.07 -23.34
CA GLY A 879 -13.35 5.68 -23.03
C GLY A 879 -14.28 5.02 -24.06
N VAL A 880 -14.71 5.76 -25.08
CA VAL A 880 -15.50 5.25 -26.21
C VAL A 880 -14.65 5.33 -27.48
N PRO A 881 -14.31 4.20 -28.13
CA PRO A 881 -13.56 4.21 -29.38
C PRO A 881 -14.28 4.98 -30.48
N ASP A 882 -13.54 5.81 -31.22
CA ASP A 882 -14.00 6.57 -32.39
C ASP A 882 -15.26 7.42 -32.14
N ALA A 883 -15.42 7.94 -30.92
CA ALA A 883 -16.60 8.71 -30.56
C ALA A 883 -16.65 10.05 -31.32
N PRO A 884 -17.80 10.41 -31.92
CA PRO A 884 -17.96 11.71 -32.56
C PRO A 884 -18.00 12.82 -31.51
N VAL A 885 -17.69 14.05 -31.92
CA VAL A 885 -17.81 15.25 -31.08
C VAL A 885 -19.27 15.70 -31.04
N TYR A 886 -19.80 16.00 -29.86
CA TYR A 886 -21.21 16.39 -29.67
C TYR A 886 -21.34 17.87 -29.33
N LYS A 887 -22.40 18.53 -29.80
CA LYS A 887 -22.66 19.95 -29.48
C LYS A 887 -23.45 20.18 -28.18
N SER A 888 -23.96 19.12 -27.56
CA SER A 888 -24.80 19.19 -26.36
C SER A 888 -24.44 18.06 -25.39
N ILE A 889 -24.42 18.37 -24.09
CA ILE A 889 -24.16 17.39 -23.03
C ILE A 889 -25.25 16.30 -22.98
N GLU A 890 -26.49 16.60 -23.33
CA GLU A 890 -27.59 15.65 -23.33
C GLU A 890 -27.38 14.58 -24.40
N ALA A 891 -27.03 14.97 -25.63
CA ALA A 891 -26.71 14.03 -26.71
C ALA A 891 -25.47 13.18 -26.38
N ALA A 892 -24.42 13.81 -25.83
CA ALA A 892 -23.21 13.12 -25.37
C ALA A 892 -23.54 12.08 -24.28
N THR A 893 -24.35 12.47 -23.30
CA THR A 893 -24.75 11.61 -22.16
C THR A 893 -25.62 10.45 -22.62
N ALA A 894 -26.60 10.70 -23.50
CA ALA A 894 -27.46 9.64 -24.03
C ALA A 894 -26.66 8.60 -24.83
N ASN A 895 -25.72 9.05 -25.65
CA ASN A 895 -24.86 8.15 -26.41
C ASN A 895 -23.89 7.39 -25.50
N ALA A 896 -23.22 8.08 -24.57
CA ALA A 896 -22.34 7.47 -23.58
C ALA A 896 -23.07 6.41 -22.75
N HIS A 897 -24.28 6.70 -22.27
CA HIS A 897 -25.10 5.75 -21.51
C HIS A 897 -25.48 4.53 -22.35
N ALA A 898 -25.98 4.73 -23.58
CA ALA A 898 -26.37 3.64 -24.47
C ALA A 898 -25.17 2.76 -24.87
N TRP A 899 -24.02 3.38 -25.13
CA TRP A 899 -22.78 2.66 -25.40
C TRP A 899 -22.33 1.87 -24.17
N LEU A 900 -22.28 2.52 -23.00
CA LEU A 900 -21.82 1.91 -21.75
C LEU A 900 -22.68 0.73 -21.35
N HIS A 901 -24.00 0.84 -21.48
CA HIS A 901 -24.93 -0.26 -21.23
C HIS A 901 -24.64 -1.47 -22.13
N ARG A 902 -24.61 -1.26 -23.46
CA ARG A 902 -24.28 -2.34 -24.42
C ARG A 902 -22.89 -2.92 -24.18
N HIS A 903 -21.92 -2.08 -23.83
CA HIS A 903 -20.55 -2.50 -23.57
C HIS A 903 -20.49 -3.40 -22.32
N LEU A 904 -21.17 -3.00 -21.24
CA LEU A 904 -21.27 -3.81 -20.02
C LEU A 904 -21.98 -5.14 -20.27
N GLU A 905 -23.07 -5.17 -21.05
CA GLU A 905 -23.72 -6.42 -21.45
C GLU A 905 -22.76 -7.35 -22.20
N GLN A 906 -22.03 -6.82 -23.19
CA GLN A 906 -21.06 -7.59 -23.96
C GLN A 906 -19.92 -8.12 -23.09
N LEU A 907 -19.39 -7.29 -22.18
CA LEU A 907 -18.36 -7.70 -21.23
C LEU A 907 -18.88 -8.77 -20.27
N SER A 908 -20.12 -8.66 -19.79
CA SER A 908 -20.76 -9.66 -18.93
C SER A 908 -20.88 -11.00 -19.62
N VAL A 909 -21.36 -11.03 -20.87
CA VAL A 909 -21.45 -12.27 -21.65
C VAL A 909 -20.07 -12.91 -21.85
N ARG A 910 -19.04 -12.10 -22.17
CA ARG A 910 -17.65 -12.58 -22.27
C ARG A 910 -17.16 -13.16 -20.94
N ALA A 911 -17.47 -12.50 -19.83
CA ALA A 911 -17.16 -12.98 -18.48
C ALA A 911 -17.99 -14.20 -18.04
N GLY A 912 -19.03 -14.57 -18.79
CA GLY A 912 -19.85 -15.75 -18.53
C GLY A 912 -21.12 -15.45 -17.75
N CYS A 913 -21.67 -14.25 -17.88
CA CYS A 913 -22.95 -13.86 -17.31
C CYS A 913 -23.87 -13.32 -18.41
N ARG A 914 -24.95 -14.03 -18.72
CA ARG A 914 -25.96 -13.58 -19.71
C ARG A 914 -26.90 -12.52 -19.20
N VAL A 915 -27.21 -12.52 -17.91
CA VAL A 915 -28.24 -11.64 -17.32
C VAL A 915 -27.64 -10.84 -16.15
N PRO A 916 -26.79 -9.83 -16.44
CA PRO A 916 -26.28 -8.96 -15.39
C PRO A 916 -27.32 -7.93 -14.95
N ALA A 917 -27.31 -7.58 -13.67
CA ALA A 917 -27.89 -6.35 -13.17
C ALA A 917 -26.92 -5.20 -13.47
N ILE A 918 -27.34 -4.27 -14.33
CA ILE A 918 -26.54 -3.12 -14.74
C ILE A 918 -27.05 -1.85 -14.05
N THR A 919 -26.14 -1.15 -13.39
CA THR A 919 -26.37 0.15 -12.79
C THR A 919 -25.40 1.15 -13.39
N ILE A 920 -25.90 2.27 -13.90
CA ILE A 920 -25.08 3.39 -14.39
C ILE A 920 -25.41 4.61 -13.54
N SER A 921 -24.40 5.13 -12.85
CA SER A 921 -24.50 6.37 -12.08
C SER A 921 -23.77 7.51 -12.79
N LEU A 922 -24.34 8.71 -12.70
CA LEU A 922 -23.73 9.91 -13.27
C LEU A 922 -23.14 10.78 -12.15
N CYS A 923 -21.96 11.32 -12.41
CA CYS A 923 -21.25 12.23 -11.52
C CYS A 923 -20.78 13.45 -12.32
N ASP A 924 -21.39 14.61 -12.06
CA ASP A 924 -20.99 15.87 -12.66
C ASP A 924 -19.85 16.50 -11.88
N ARG A 925 -18.82 16.93 -12.60
CA ARG A 925 -17.76 17.77 -12.06
C ARG A 925 -18.07 19.20 -12.46
N THR A 926 -18.49 20.00 -11.49
CA THR A 926 -18.70 21.44 -11.66
C THR A 926 -17.68 22.19 -10.81
N ALA A 927 -17.01 23.16 -11.40
CA ALA A 927 -16.31 24.21 -10.66
C ALA A 927 -17.18 25.47 -10.59
N ALA A 928 -16.83 26.42 -9.74
CA ALA A 928 -17.38 27.76 -9.84
C ALA A 928 -16.39 28.65 -10.61
N ASP A 929 -16.88 29.51 -11.51
CA ASP A 929 -16.07 30.59 -12.04
C ASP A 929 -15.82 31.68 -10.97
N ALA A 930 -15.07 32.72 -11.37
CA ALA A 930 -14.74 33.84 -10.50
C ALA A 930 -15.97 34.61 -9.95
N ASP A 931 -17.13 34.46 -10.60
CA ASP A 931 -18.40 35.09 -10.23
C ASP A 931 -19.33 34.14 -9.45
N GLY A 932 -18.88 32.91 -9.17
CA GLY A 932 -19.65 31.90 -8.47
C GLY A 932 -20.62 31.11 -9.35
N ASN A 933 -20.61 31.30 -10.68
CA ASN A 933 -21.45 30.53 -11.58
C ASN A 933 -20.86 29.12 -11.75
N PRO A 934 -21.72 28.08 -11.76
CA PRO A 934 -21.25 26.71 -11.97
C PRO A 934 -20.75 26.53 -13.41
N VAL A 935 -19.45 26.32 -13.56
CA VAL A 935 -18.78 25.88 -14.79
C VAL A 935 -18.73 24.36 -14.79
N PHE A 936 -19.36 23.77 -15.80
CA PHE A 936 -19.27 22.33 -16.04
C PHE A 936 -17.86 21.98 -16.53
N LEU A 937 -17.13 21.17 -15.75
CA LEU A 937 -15.81 20.65 -16.10
C LEU A 937 -15.87 19.31 -16.83
N GLY A 938 -16.97 18.58 -16.68
CA GLY A 938 -17.14 17.27 -17.27
C GLY A 938 -18.09 16.38 -16.48
N ARG A 939 -18.47 15.25 -17.07
CA ARG A 939 -19.38 14.26 -16.49
C ARG A 939 -18.74 12.89 -16.57
N VAL A 940 -18.83 12.12 -15.49
CA VAL A 940 -18.39 10.72 -15.46
C VAL A 940 -19.62 9.84 -15.35
N LEU A 941 -19.76 8.89 -16.27
CA LEU A 941 -20.73 7.81 -16.19
C LEU A 941 -19.99 6.59 -15.65
N GLU A 942 -20.30 6.20 -14.43
CA GLU A 942 -19.76 5.00 -13.78
C GLU A 942 -20.76 3.86 -13.96
N GLY A 943 -20.38 2.88 -14.75
CA GLY A 943 -21.21 1.72 -15.05
C GLY A 943 -20.73 0.48 -14.30
N GLN A 944 -21.65 -0.23 -13.68
CA GLN A 944 -21.38 -1.49 -12.98
C GLN A 944 -22.37 -2.57 -13.43
N ALA A 945 -21.86 -3.72 -13.83
CA ALA A 945 -22.63 -4.93 -14.09
C ALA A 945 -22.30 -5.98 -13.03
N ILE A 946 -23.30 -6.51 -12.34
CA ILE A 946 -23.15 -7.61 -11.37
C ILE A 946 -24.02 -8.77 -11.82
N GLY A 947 -23.51 -9.99 -11.74
CA GLY A 947 -24.29 -11.16 -12.14
C GLY A 947 -23.71 -12.47 -11.62
N VAL A 948 -24.46 -13.56 -11.80
CA VAL A 948 -23.97 -14.91 -11.53
C VAL A 948 -23.39 -15.53 -12.81
N PRO A 949 -22.40 -16.43 -12.69
CA PRO A 949 -21.97 -17.24 -13.83
C PRO A 949 -23.14 -18.06 -14.38
N ASP A 950 -23.18 -18.19 -15.71
CA ASP A 950 -24.03 -19.14 -16.41
C ASP A 950 -23.60 -20.57 -16.02
N LEU A 951 -24.55 -21.38 -15.55
CA LEU A 951 -24.37 -22.79 -15.19
C LEU A 951 -24.57 -23.71 -16.38
#